data_AF-A0A1H1A5M0-F1
#
_entry.id   AF-A0A1H1A5M0-F1
#
_cell.length_a   1.000
_cell.length_b   1.000
_cell.length_c   1.000
_cell.angle_alpha   90.00
_cell.angle_beta   90.00
_cell.angle_gamma   90.00
#
_symmetry.space_group_name_H-M   'P 1'
#
loop_
_entity.id
_entity.type
_entity.pdbx_description
1 polymer ?
#
loop_
_entity_poly.entity_id
_entity_poly.type
_entity_poly.pdbx_seq_one_letter_code
_entity_poly.pdbx_strand_id
1 'polypeptide(L)'
;MIKRFFILSGLCMVLGVSAQKSHTVVKGDTPYNIAKKYGITVDELIKLNPKFKDGKLAIGDVVTVKNEKTVTASASKAVASKTNSSQLGKIILQPKQTIYGITKQYRISETDLRKLNPDLDAHMKIGDEIILPLDSIKKYGGEAAATSTSVKPSETVSVVDTSNVPANSNILYVVQAKDNYYRISKQFNITKEELFALNPGLEDKGLKPGESIKIKKADSAQSSPVVPEETNNTKAKVDSGNERSSSNANTAAADDYVTYTVQQGDTVFSIVNKFGVSIDELIALNPELSHGLKSGMVLKIRKLDPAYIKKSGDALSVVLMLPFGYSTNETQYRTMAMDFLTGAKLAIERNARNGQKLDIKIVDSGNEASFRNSLTQINPDNTDLIIGPFFKSNVIDVLDFTKNQKIPIVAPFANSPELYNYSNLIIVETNDQTYADKIVEEVKAVYSDQKIYIVADAKKDNANYIKAGLEKAVKNPNVMIVNSPADIQLDQNMMTGQSAPVIAVLANDNDALGDAFANKVIALSKEVQGVKAFSMYYSPVFEKKVDDLSQANLVYLMDRKINTDGSFEKEILAAYKSKYCKTPPRYAIVGFDVVNDMLTRENKKGEIFKQMNKVQTQLATKFEFVKSKANGAYVNAGYRVIRLVP
;
A
#
# COMPACT_ATOMS: atom_id res chain seq x y z
N MET A 1 -76.53 -7.97 44.40
CA MET A 1 -75.13 -7.52 44.52
C MET A 1 -74.82 -6.60 43.35
N ILE A 2 -74.57 -5.33 43.68
CA ILE A 2 -74.62 -4.18 42.76
C ILE A 2 -73.27 -4.04 42.05
N LYS A 3 -73.32 -4.08 40.71
CA LYS A 3 -72.19 -3.79 39.80
C LYS A 3 -71.79 -2.32 39.97
N ARG A 4 -70.55 -2.06 40.39
CA ARG A 4 -69.98 -0.71 40.38
C ARG A 4 -69.38 -0.43 39.01
N PHE A 5 -70.14 0.31 38.21
CA PHE A 5 -69.62 1.17 37.16
C PHE A 5 -68.75 2.26 37.81
N PHE A 6 -67.52 2.43 37.33
CA PHE A 6 -66.85 3.72 37.41
C PHE A 6 -66.37 4.10 36.02
N ILE A 7 -66.89 5.26 35.61
CA ILE A 7 -66.75 5.92 34.33
C ILE A 7 -65.36 6.55 34.30
N LEU A 8 -64.51 6.14 33.35
CA LEU A 8 -63.29 6.88 33.04
C LEU A 8 -63.60 7.79 31.85
N SER A 9 -63.75 9.08 32.15
CA SER A 9 -63.97 10.14 31.18
C SER A 9 -62.79 10.27 30.23
N GLY A 10 -63.11 10.50 28.96
CA GLY A 10 -62.15 10.61 27.88
C GLY A 10 -61.23 11.82 28.04
N LEU A 11 -59.96 11.59 27.74
CA LEU A 11 -59.07 12.59 27.17
C LEU A 11 -58.72 12.11 25.76
N CYS A 12 -59.50 12.59 24.79
CA CYS A 12 -59.23 12.37 23.37
C CYS A 12 -58.02 13.23 23.00
N MET A 13 -56.81 12.68 23.16
CA MET A 13 -55.61 13.27 22.58
C MET A 13 -55.46 12.69 21.18
N VAL A 14 -55.90 13.46 20.17
CA VAL A 14 -55.59 13.18 18.76
C VAL A 14 -54.08 13.32 18.60
N LEU A 15 -53.35 12.23 18.79
CA LEU A 15 -51.98 12.14 18.32
C LEU A 15 -52.07 11.93 16.81
N GLY A 16 -51.78 13.00 16.06
CA GLY A 16 -51.41 12.86 14.66
C GLY A 16 -50.20 11.95 14.57
N VAL A 17 -50.42 10.68 14.24
CA VAL A 17 -49.32 9.76 13.94
C VAL A 17 -48.73 10.22 12.61
N SER A 18 -47.65 10.99 12.65
CA SER A 18 -46.81 11.14 11.47
C SER A 18 -46.32 9.75 11.12
N ALA A 19 -46.66 9.23 9.94
CA ALA A 19 -46.14 7.96 9.47
C ALA A 19 -44.60 8.06 9.41
N GLN A 20 -43.93 7.42 10.37
CA GLN A 20 -42.49 7.46 10.46
C GLN A 20 -41.94 6.58 9.34
N LYS A 21 -41.14 7.15 8.44
CA LYS A 21 -40.59 6.42 7.31
C LYS A 21 -39.59 5.39 7.84
N SER A 22 -39.75 4.15 7.43
CA SER A 22 -38.90 3.04 7.84
C SER A 22 -38.14 2.48 6.64
N HIS A 23 -36.99 1.87 6.92
CA HIS A 23 -36.15 1.20 5.96
C HIS A 23 -35.95 -0.24 6.42
N THR A 24 -36.37 -1.20 5.61
CA THR A 24 -36.10 -2.62 5.86
C THR A 24 -34.72 -2.97 5.34
N VAL A 25 -33.86 -3.44 6.24
CA VAL A 25 -32.47 -3.81 5.97
C VAL A 25 -32.44 -4.99 4.99
N VAL A 26 -31.79 -4.79 3.84
CA VAL A 26 -31.57 -5.84 2.83
C VAL A 26 -30.09 -6.26 2.78
N LYS A 27 -29.80 -7.32 2.04
CA LYS A 27 -28.43 -7.85 1.90
C LYS A 27 -27.50 -6.77 1.34
N GLY A 28 -26.50 -6.37 2.12
CA GLY A 28 -25.50 -5.35 1.76
C GLY A 28 -25.70 -4.00 2.45
N ASP A 29 -26.80 -3.81 3.18
CA ASP A 29 -27.01 -2.60 3.97
C ASP A 29 -26.12 -2.59 5.21
N THR A 30 -25.59 -1.40 5.53
CA THR A 30 -24.83 -1.12 6.74
C THR A 30 -25.38 0.14 7.39
N PRO A 31 -25.19 0.37 8.70
CA PRO A 31 -25.61 1.63 9.35
C PRO A 31 -25.06 2.86 8.61
N TYR A 32 -23.84 2.77 8.08
CA TYR A 32 -23.22 3.82 7.26
C TYR A 32 -23.96 4.08 5.94
N ASN A 33 -24.24 3.04 5.16
CA ASN A 33 -24.90 3.21 3.86
C ASN A 33 -26.38 3.59 4.00
N ILE A 34 -27.07 3.11 5.04
CA ILE A 34 -28.44 3.50 5.36
C ILE A 34 -28.48 4.97 5.80
N ALA A 35 -27.60 5.39 6.71
CA ALA A 35 -27.53 6.78 7.17
C ALA A 35 -27.22 7.73 6.00
N LYS A 36 -26.27 7.35 5.14
CA LYS A 36 -25.93 8.04 3.88
C LYS A 36 -27.13 8.15 2.93
N LYS A 37 -27.89 7.07 2.75
CA LYS A 37 -29.07 7.02 1.87
C LYS A 37 -30.19 7.97 2.31
N TYR A 38 -30.32 8.18 3.62
CA TYR A 38 -31.36 9.04 4.20
C TYR A 38 -30.83 10.40 4.69
N GLY A 39 -29.59 10.74 4.36
CA GLY A 39 -29.01 12.07 4.64
C GLY A 39 -28.88 12.39 6.14
N ILE A 40 -28.71 11.38 6.99
CA ILE A 40 -28.49 11.54 8.44
C ILE A 40 -27.13 10.95 8.82
N THR A 41 -26.60 11.31 9.98
CA THR A 41 -25.37 10.68 10.50
C THR A 41 -25.66 9.29 11.05
N VAL A 42 -24.63 8.43 11.09
CA VAL A 42 -24.74 7.09 11.68
C VAL A 42 -25.15 7.17 13.16
N ASP A 43 -24.62 8.16 13.88
CA ASP A 43 -24.99 8.41 15.28
C ASP A 43 -26.46 8.83 15.43
N GLU A 44 -27.00 9.62 14.50
CA GLU A 44 -28.43 9.97 14.48
C GLU A 44 -29.31 8.77 14.13
N LEU A 45 -28.89 7.94 13.18
CA LEU A 45 -29.58 6.68 12.85
C LEU A 45 -29.61 5.74 14.06
N ILE A 46 -28.52 5.63 14.81
CA ILE A 46 -28.44 4.79 16.02
C ILE A 46 -29.28 5.38 17.17
N LYS A 47 -29.30 6.71 17.33
CA LYS A 47 -30.14 7.38 18.32
C LYS A 47 -31.63 7.19 18.04
N LEU A 48 -32.04 7.19 16.77
CA LEU A 48 -33.42 6.88 16.34
C LEU A 48 -33.77 5.41 16.51
N ASN A 49 -32.77 4.53 16.58
CA ASN A 49 -32.94 3.09 16.69
C ASN A 49 -32.14 2.49 17.86
N PRO A 50 -32.49 2.84 19.11
CA PRO A 50 -31.70 2.49 20.29
C PRO A 50 -31.58 0.98 20.57
N LYS A 51 -32.34 0.14 19.86
CA LYS A 51 -32.22 -1.32 19.90
C LYS A 51 -30.97 -1.83 19.16
N PHE A 52 -30.41 -1.04 18.25
CA PHE A 52 -29.22 -1.37 17.44
C PHE A 52 -27.99 -0.54 17.84
N LYS A 53 -27.88 -0.15 19.12
CA LYS A 53 -26.76 0.66 19.65
C LYS A 53 -25.38 0.04 19.42
N ASP A 54 -25.33 -1.27 19.23
CA ASP A 54 -24.08 -2.01 18.96
C ASP A 54 -23.73 -2.04 17.46
N GLY A 55 -24.49 -1.32 16.60
CA GLY A 55 -24.24 -1.19 15.17
C GLY A 55 -24.56 -2.43 14.33
N LYS A 56 -25.12 -3.47 14.94
CA LYS A 56 -25.47 -4.73 14.26
C LYS A 56 -26.90 -4.66 13.74
N LEU A 57 -27.05 -4.68 12.42
CA LEU A 57 -28.32 -4.76 11.70
C LEU A 57 -28.37 -6.09 10.97
N ALA A 58 -29.44 -6.87 11.17
CA ALA A 58 -29.69 -8.12 10.45
C ALA A 58 -30.62 -7.88 9.26
N ILE A 59 -30.52 -8.73 8.24
CA ILE A 59 -31.41 -8.69 7.07
C ILE A 59 -32.85 -8.92 7.55
N GLY A 60 -33.76 -8.03 7.14
CA GLY A 60 -35.16 -8.03 7.57
C GLY A 60 -35.44 -7.11 8.76
N ASP A 61 -34.42 -6.58 9.43
CA ASP A 61 -34.63 -5.58 10.48
C ASP A 61 -35.23 -4.30 9.90
N VAL A 62 -36.18 -3.70 10.60
CA VAL A 62 -36.81 -2.44 10.18
C VAL A 62 -36.21 -1.31 11.02
N VAL A 63 -35.43 -0.45 10.37
CA VAL A 63 -34.84 0.73 11.00
C VAL A 63 -35.64 1.98 10.68
N THR A 64 -35.82 2.79 11.70
CA THR A 64 -36.54 4.04 11.69
C THR A 64 -35.63 5.16 11.16
N VAL A 65 -36.07 5.86 10.12
CA VAL A 65 -35.28 6.94 9.49
C VAL A 65 -36.06 8.26 9.51
N LYS A 66 -35.34 9.39 9.49
CA LYS A 66 -35.97 10.72 9.63
C LYS A 66 -36.53 11.22 8.29
N ASN A 67 -37.64 11.96 8.35
CA ASN A 67 -38.19 12.69 7.20
C ASN A 67 -37.45 14.03 7.05
N GLU A 68 -37.33 14.54 5.81
CA GLU A 68 -36.44 15.66 5.49
C GLU A 68 -36.69 16.96 6.27
N LYS A 69 -35.58 17.70 6.43
CA LYS A 69 -35.41 19.14 6.70
C LYS A 69 -36.30 19.76 7.78
N THR A 70 -35.75 19.87 8.97
CA THR A 70 -35.91 21.08 9.79
C THR A 70 -34.73 21.21 10.75
N VAL A 71 -34.03 22.33 10.61
CA VAL A 71 -32.99 22.82 11.52
C VAL A 71 -33.68 23.25 12.81
N THR A 72 -33.24 22.75 13.97
CA THR A 72 -33.41 23.48 15.24
C THR A 72 -32.35 23.04 16.23
N ALA A 73 -31.63 24.05 16.73
CA ALA A 73 -30.62 23.99 17.75
C ALA A 73 -31.21 23.62 19.12
N SER A 74 -30.43 22.94 19.96
CA SER A 74 -30.47 23.21 21.40
C SER A 74 -29.18 22.80 22.10
N ALA A 75 -28.89 23.56 23.16
CA ALA A 75 -27.60 23.83 23.76
C ALA A 75 -27.06 22.71 24.67
N SER A 76 -25.73 22.66 24.81
CA SER A 76 -25.06 22.22 26.03
C SER A 76 -23.86 23.13 26.33
N LYS A 77 -23.66 23.35 27.62
CA LYS A 77 -22.88 24.39 28.28
C LYS A 77 -21.37 24.28 28.05
N ALA A 78 -20.75 25.45 28.08
CA ALA A 78 -19.35 25.73 27.86
C ALA A 78 -18.40 25.10 28.89
N VAL A 79 -17.26 24.60 28.40
CA VAL A 79 -15.97 24.65 29.08
C VAL A 79 -15.03 25.39 28.14
N ALA A 80 -14.45 26.49 28.64
CA ALA A 80 -13.69 27.45 27.87
C ALA A 80 -12.38 26.88 27.33
N SER A 81 -12.20 26.95 26.01
CA SER A 81 -10.91 26.92 25.32
C SER A 81 -10.91 28.09 24.34
N LYS A 82 -9.87 28.91 24.41
CA LYS A 82 -9.74 30.19 23.70
C LYS A 82 -9.95 30.03 22.18
N THR A 83 -11.05 30.57 21.69
CA THR A 83 -11.36 30.71 20.27
C THR A 83 -10.59 31.90 19.69
N ASN A 84 -9.57 31.64 18.89
CA ASN A 84 -9.20 32.61 17.86
C ASN A 84 -10.20 32.43 16.72
N SER A 85 -10.95 33.49 16.40
CA SER A 85 -11.82 33.52 15.23
C SER A 85 -10.95 33.46 13.97
N SER A 86 -10.69 32.25 13.47
CA SER A 86 -9.85 32.07 12.28
C SER A 86 -10.60 32.56 11.05
N GLN A 87 -10.20 33.70 10.52
CA GLN A 87 -10.59 34.14 9.18
C GLN A 87 -10.22 33.04 8.16
N LEU A 88 -11.01 32.87 7.10
CA LEU A 88 -10.77 31.87 6.06
C LEU A 88 -10.18 32.52 4.81
N GLY A 89 -9.36 31.78 4.08
CA GLY A 89 -8.82 32.16 2.77
C GLY A 89 -8.89 30.97 1.80
N LYS A 90 -8.53 31.21 0.54
CA LYS A 90 -8.52 30.21 -0.52
C LYS A 90 -7.12 30.02 -1.09
N ILE A 91 -6.80 28.80 -1.50
CA ILE A 91 -5.62 28.48 -2.31
C ILE A 91 -6.05 27.79 -3.61
N ILE A 92 -5.23 27.89 -4.66
CA ILE A 92 -5.46 27.21 -5.94
C ILE A 92 -4.57 25.98 -6.03
N LEU A 93 -5.15 24.81 -6.33
CA LEU A 93 -4.42 23.55 -6.41
C LEU A 93 -3.36 23.55 -7.51
N GLN A 94 -2.12 23.25 -7.11
CA GLN A 94 -0.95 23.12 -7.98
C GLN A 94 -0.73 21.67 -8.44
N PRO A 95 0.01 21.43 -9.54
CA PRO A 95 0.32 20.07 -10.00
C PRO A 95 0.93 19.21 -8.90
N LYS A 96 0.43 17.96 -8.77
CA LYS A 96 0.84 16.96 -7.76
C LYS A 96 0.46 17.28 -6.30
N GLN A 97 -0.37 18.30 -6.03
CA GLN A 97 -0.96 18.48 -4.69
C GLN A 97 -2.04 17.42 -4.41
N THR A 98 -2.04 16.90 -3.19
CA THR A 98 -3.01 15.91 -2.70
C THR A 98 -3.63 16.41 -1.39
N ILE A 99 -4.78 15.84 -0.98
CA ILE A 99 -5.41 16.13 0.32
C ILE A 99 -4.38 15.98 1.46
N TYR A 100 -3.56 14.93 1.40
CA TYR A 100 -2.46 14.70 2.33
C TYR A 100 -1.36 15.77 2.25
N GLY A 101 -0.98 16.19 1.05
CA GLY A 101 -0.02 17.29 0.86
C GLY A 101 -0.50 18.61 1.47
N ILE A 102 -1.80 18.92 1.32
CA ILE A 102 -2.42 20.15 1.82
C ILE A 102 -2.53 20.14 3.34
N THR A 103 -2.99 19.05 3.95
CA THR A 103 -3.08 18.92 5.41
C THR A 103 -1.71 19.02 6.07
N LYS A 104 -0.67 18.45 5.44
CA LYS A 104 0.71 18.50 5.94
C LYS A 104 1.36 19.87 5.77
N GLN A 105 1.18 20.52 4.62
CA GLN A 105 1.75 21.83 4.31
C GLN A 105 1.12 22.92 5.18
N TYR A 106 -0.20 22.98 5.24
CA TYR A 106 -0.94 24.05 5.93
C TYR A 106 -1.29 23.72 7.39
N ARG A 107 -0.89 22.53 7.87
CA ARG A 107 -1.08 22.07 9.26
C ARG A 107 -2.54 22.14 9.72
N ILE A 108 -3.45 21.67 8.87
CA ILE A 108 -4.87 21.47 9.18
C ILE A 108 -5.19 19.97 9.17
N SER A 109 -6.11 19.53 10.03
CA SER A 109 -6.58 18.15 10.04
C SER A 109 -7.40 17.84 8.77
N GLU A 110 -7.39 16.60 8.29
CA GLU A 110 -8.23 16.23 7.14
C GLU A 110 -9.73 16.41 7.45
N THR A 111 -10.14 16.15 8.68
CA THR A 111 -11.52 16.34 9.12
C THR A 111 -11.92 17.82 9.07
N ASP A 112 -11.05 18.74 9.49
CA ASP A 112 -11.34 20.17 9.41
C ASP A 112 -11.22 20.71 7.98
N LEU A 113 -10.29 20.18 7.17
CA LEU A 113 -10.20 20.49 5.74
C LEU A 113 -11.49 20.10 5.00
N ARG A 114 -12.06 18.93 5.31
CA ARG A 114 -13.33 18.43 4.73
C ARG A 114 -14.56 19.16 5.28
N LYS A 115 -14.53 19.64 6.53
CA LYS A 115 -15.57 20.54 7.05
C LYS A 115 -15.59 21.88 6.30
N LEU A 116 -14.40 22.41 5.96
CA LEU A 116 -14.28 23.65 5.18
C LEU A 116 -14.58 23.44 3.69
N ASN A 117 -14.42 22.21 3.18
CA ASN A 117 -14.64 21.84 1.78
C ASN A 117 -15.48 20.55 1.69
N PRO A 118 -16.81 20.61 1.84
CA PRO A 118 -17.67 19.42 1.91
C PRO A 118 -17.63 18.50 0.68
N ASP A 119 -17.28 19.05 -0.50
CA ASP A 119 -17.18 18.31 -1.77
C ASP A 119 -15.72 18.08 -2.20
N LEU A 120 -14.76 18.09 -1.25
CA LEU A 120 -13.32 18.07 -1.51
C LEU A 120 -12.89 16.98 -2.51
N ASP A 121 -13.41 15.75 -2.42
CA ASP A 121 -12.97 14.64 -3.28
C ASP A 121 -13.37 14.81 -4.75
N ALA A 122 -14.38 15.64 -5.05
CA ALA A 122 -14.78 15.97 -6.41
C ALA A 122 -14.00 17.16 -7.00
N HIS A 123 -13.30 17.93 -6.15
CA HIS A 123 -12.63 19.20 -6.46
C HIS A 123 -11.13 19.17 -6.14
N MET A 124 -10.47 18.05 -6.46
CA MET A 124 -9.03 17.84 -6.31
C MET A 124 -8.27 17.93 -7.65
N LYS A 125 -8.78 18.68 -8.64
CA LYS A 125 -8.11 18.88 -9.92
C LYS A 125 -7.22 20.12 -9.86
N ILE A 126 -6.17 20.14 -10.70
CA ILE A 126 -5.28 21.29 -10.84
C ILE A 126 -6.11 22.52 -11.22
N GLY A 127 -5.96 23.61 -10.47
CA GLY A 127 -6.74 24.84 -10.66
C GLY A 127 -7.97 24.97 -9.75
N ASP A 128 -8.39 23.92 -9.05
CA ASP A 128 -9.54 24.00 -8.12
C ASP A 128 -9.18 24.84 -6.88
N GLU A 129 -10.19 25.53 -6.33
CA GLU A 129 -10.05 26.38 -5.14
C GLU A 129 -10.32 25.59 -3.85
N ILE A 130 -9.38 25.62 -2.89
CA ILE A 130 -9.52 24.98 -1.57
C ILE A 130 -9.55 26.03 -0.47
N ILE A 131 -10.57 25.95 0.39
CA ILE A 131 -10.77 26.83 1.53
C ILE A 131 -9.95 26.33 2.72
N LEU A 132 -9.16 27.23 3.33
CA LEU A 132 -8.29 26.96 4.48
C LEU A 132 -8.35 28.12 5.48
N PRO A 133 -7.92 27.91 6.74
CA PRO A 133 -7.70 29.00 7.68
C PRO A 133 -6.65 29.99 7.16
N LEU A 134 -6.98 31.28 7.15
CA LEU A 134 -6.15 32.34 6.59
C LEU A 134 -4.78 32.44 7.27
N ASP A 135 -4.73 32.20 8.58
CA ASP A 135 -3.46 32.17 9.34
C ASP A 135 -2.54 31.03 8.90
N SER A 136 -3.12 29.91 8.47
CA SER A 136 -2.37 28.77 7.94
C SER A 136 -1.81 29.08 6.55
N ILE A 137 -2.59 29.76 5.71
CA ILE A 137 -2.13 30.22 4.40
C ILE A 137 -1.00 31.25 4.55
N LYS A 138 -1.16 32.26 5.42
CA LYS A 138 -0.15 33.30 5.64
C LYS A 138 1.16 32.76 6.22
N LYS A 139 1.10 31.72 7.04
CA LYS A 139 2.27 31.18 7.75
C LYS A 139 3.00 30.08 6.97
N TYR A 140 2.31 29.35 6.12
CA TYR A 140 2.84 28.15 5.44
C TYR A 140 2.63 28.13 3.91
N GLY A 141 1.99 29.16 3.35
CA GLY A 141 1.90 29.37 1.90
C GLY A 141 3.20 29.95 1.33
N GLY A 142 3.58 29.52 0.12
CA GLY A 142 4.68 30.15 -0.63
C GLY A 142 4.25 31.50 -1.24
N GLU A 143 5.20 32.24 -1.84
CA GLU A 143 5.03 33.64 -2.32
C GLU A 143 3.88 33.87 -3.33
N ALA A 144 3.21 32.83 -3.81
CA ALA A 144 2.07 32.91 -4.73
C ALA A 144 0.67 32.82 -4.05
N ALA A 145 0.56 32.87 -2.72
CA ALA A 145 -0.69 32.60 -1.99
C ALA A 145 -1.26 33.80 -1.19
N ALA A 146 -1.67 34.87 -1.87
CA ALA A 146 -2.63 35.90 -1.40
C ALA A 146 -3.13 36.66 -2.65
N THR A 147 -4.38 37.08 -2.89
CA THR A 147 -5.66 37.16 -2.17
C THR A 147 -6.73 37.50 -3.22
N SER A 148 -7.99 37.08 -3.06
CA SER A 148 -9.15 37.90 -3.45
C SER A 148 -10.47 37.44 -2.80
N THR A 149 -11.20 38.40 -2.26
CA THR A 149 -12.46 38.30 -1.50
C THR A 149 -13.66 38.69 -2.40
N SER A 150 -14.77 37.93 -2.35
CA SER A 150 -16.20 38.22 -2.71
C SER A 150 -16.51 39.03 -4.01
N VAL A 151 -17.43 38.70 -4.94
CA VAL A 151 -18.91 38.48 -4.86
C VAL A 151 -19.41 37.74 -6.15
N LYS A 152 -20.52 37.01 -6.03
CA LYS A 152 -21.34 36.21 -7.01
C LYS A 152 -22.13 37.08 -8.06
N PRO A 153 -22.99 36.55 -8.96
CA PRO A 153 -22.92 35.61 -10.12
C PRO A 153 -23.26 36.26 -11.50
N SER A 154 -23.06 35.56 -12.64
CA SER A 154 -24.11 35.20 -13.63
C SER A 154 -23.54 34.67 -14.97
N GLU A 155 -24.43 34.02 -15.72
CA GLU A 155 -24.35 33.05 -16.82
C GLU A 155 -23.98 33.58 -18.24
N THR A 156 -23.90 32.61 -19.15
CA THR A 156 -24.13 32.60 -20.62
C THR A 156 -23.01 32.91 -21.64
N VAL A 157 -22.58 31.82 -22.29
CA VAL A 157 -22.49 31.53 -23.75
C VAL A 157 -22.06 32.66 -24.70
N SER A 158 -20.96 32.44 -25.45
CA SER A 158 -20.96 32.37 -26.94
C SER A 158 -19.57 32.14 -27.55
N VAL A 159 -19.60 31.36 -28.63
CA VAL A 159 -18.57 31.06 -29.64
C VAL A 159 -18.33 32.30 -30.51
N VAL A 160 -17.09 32.56 -30.98
CA VAL A 160 -16.71 32.73 -32.40
C VAL A 160 -15.18 32.89 -32.54
N ASP A 161 -14.75 32.28 -33.63
CA ASP A 161 -13.49 32.00 -34.30
C ASP A 161 -12.64 33.21 -34.77
N THR A 162 -11.43 32.85 -35.23
CA THR A 162 -10.50 33.47 -36.20
C THR A 162 -9.30 34.33 -35.75
N SER A 163 -8.13 33.71 -35.97
CA SER A 163 -6.97 34.22 -36.73
C SER A 163 -5.99 35.21 -36.10
N ASN A 164 -4.84 34.67 -35.64
CA ASN A 164 -3.52 35.09 -36.11
C ASN A 164 -2.46 34.02 -35.81
N VAL A 165 -2.00 33.33 -36.86
CA VAL A 165 -0.97 32.29 -36.82
C VAL A 165 0.36 32.90 -37.28
N PRO A 166 1.45 32.82 -36.49
CA PRO A 166 2.80 32.74 -37.03
C PRO A 166 3.15 31.27 -37.29
N ALA A 167 3.61 30.99 -38.50
CA ALA A 167 3.90 29.65 -39.02
C ALA A 167 4.94 28.91 -38.16
N ASN A 168 4.52 27.80 -37.53
CA ASN A 168 5.40 26.80 -36.93
C ASN A 168 5.58 25.65 -37.94
N SER A 169 6.74 25.57 -38.58
CA SER A 169 7.06 24.45 -39.49
C SER A 169 7.35 23.19 -38.67
N ASN A 170 6.36 22.32 -38.52
CA ASN A 170 6.57 20.97 -37.99
C ASN A 170 7.32 20.13 -39.04
N ILE A 171 8.47 19.54 -38.68
CA ILE A 171 9.24 18.64 -39.55
C ILE A 171 9.10 17.19 -39.06
N LEU A 172 9.22 16.21 -39.96
CA LEU A 172 9.25 14.79 -39.61
C LEU A 172 10.69 14.35 -39.33
N TYR A 173 10.91 13.68 -38.20
CA TYR A 173 12.19 13.10 -37.78
C TYR A 173 12.08 11.58 -37.73
N VAL A 174 12.99 10.89 -38.42
CA VAL A 174 13.09 9.42 -38.37
C VAL A 174 13.93 9.04 -37.16
N VAL A 175 13.33 8.33 -36.21
CA VAL A 175 13.96 7.85 -34.98
C VAL A 175 15.14 6.95 -35.32
N GLN A 176 16.33 7.32 -34.86
CA GLN A 176 17.55 6.56 -35.09
C GLN A 176 17.72 5.48 -34.01
N ALA A 177 18.53 4.46 -34.31
CA ALA A 177 18.91 3.48 -33.31
C ALA A 177 19.61 4.19 -32.13
N LYS A 178 19.11 3.96 -30.90
CA LYS A 178 19.54 4.58 -29.63
C LYS A 178 18.99 5.99 -29.35
N ASP A 179 18.01 6.45 -30.12
CA ASP A 179 17.22 7.60 -29.73
C ASP A 179 16.30 7.28 -28.55
N ASN A 180 16.06 8.31 -27.73
CA ASN A 180 15.04 8.29 -26.69
C ASN A 180 14.43 9.69 -26.57
N TYR A 181 13.30 9.82 -25.87
CA TYR A 181 12.55 11.08 -25.77
C TYR A 181 13.43 12.25 -25.32
N TYR A 182 14.38 11.98 -24.42
CA TYR A 182 15.29 13.00 -23.89
C TYR A 182 16.30 13.50 -24.93
N ARG A 183 16.88 12.60 -25.73
CA ARG A 183 17.83 12.99 -26.79
C ARG A 183 17.14 13.81 -27.87
N ILE A 184 15.97 13.35 -28.31
CA ILE A 184 15.18 14.05 -29.34
C ILE A 184 14.70 15.41 -28.81
N SER A 185 14.15 15.46 -27.60
CA SER A 185 13.68 16.72 -27.00
C SER A 185 14.81 17.73 -26.85
N LYS A 186 16.01 17.28 -26.44
CA LYS A 186 17.17 18.15 -26.30
C LYS A 186 17.76 18.59 -27.64
N GLN A 187 17.82 17.69 -28.62
CA GLN A 187 18.36 17.98 -29.95
C GLN A 187 17.53 19.03 -30.68
N PHE A 188 16.21 18.99 -30.53
CA PHE A 188 15.30 19.94 -31.19
C PHE A 188 14.84 21.08 -30.29
N ASN A 189 15.38 21.15 -29.06
CA ASN A 189 15.07 22.16 -28.05
C ASN A 189 13.56 22.31 -27.82
N ILE A 190 12.86 21.18 -27.73
CA ILE A 190 11.45 21.07 -27.37
C ILE A 190 11.34 20.36 -26.02
N THR A 191 10.28 20.63 -25.27
CA THR A 191 9.98 19.88 -24.05
C THR A 191 9.45 18.49 -24.39
N LYS A 192 9.50 17.55 -23.44
CA LYS A 192 8.95 16.20 -23.66
C LYS A 192 7.43 16.27 -23.83
N GLU A 193 6.80 17.16 -23.08
CA GLU A 193 5.38 17.47 -23.11
C GLU A 193 4.96 18.00 -24.49
N GLU A 194 5.75 18.90 -25.09
CA GLU A 194 5.54 19.38 -26.47
C GLU A 194 5.78 18.28 -27.52
N LEU A 195 6.79 17.42 -27.32
CA LEU A 195 7.05 16.27 -28.19
C LEU A 195 5.87 15.29 -28.20
N PHE A 196 5.25 15.05 -27.04
CA PHE A 196 4.06 14.20 -26.92
C PHE A 196 2.80 14.86 -27.46
N ALA A 197 2.62 16.16 -27.25
CA ALA A 197 1.51 16.92 -27.82
C ALA A 197 1.54 16.89 -29.37
N LEU A 198 2.73 16.92 -29.98
CA LEU A 198 2.91 16.82 -31.43
C LEU A 198 2.70 15.39 -31.97
N ASN A 199 2.78 14.38 -31.11
CA ASN A 199 2.65 12.96 -31.46
C ASN A 199 1.72 12.22 -30.47
N PRO A 200 0.39 12.44 -30.55
CA PRO A 200 -0.56 11.80 -29.64
C PRO A 200 -0.41 10.26 -29.64
N GLY A 201 -0.28 9.67 -28.45
CA GLY A 201 -0.09 8.23 -28.24
C GLY A 201 1.36 7.74 -28.32
N LEU A 202 2.34 8.63 -28.51
CA LEU A 202 3.77 8.28 -28.52
C LEU A 202 4.25 7.83 -27.13
N GLU A 203 3.75 8.43 -26.04
CA GLU A 203 4.08 8.08 -24.66
C GLU A 203 3.81 6.60 -24.34
N ASP A 204 2.67 6.08 -24.82
CA ASP A 204 2.25 4.69 -24.62
C ASP A 204 2.97 3.71 -25.55
N LYS A 205 3.31 4.13 -26.77
CA LYS A 205 3.87 3.25 -27.82
C LYS A 205 5.38 3.08 -27.78
N GLY A 206 6.11 4.03 -27.19
CA GLY A 206 7.59 4.00 -27.21
C GLY A 206 8.17 4.48 -28.54
N LEU A 207 9.43 4.94 -28.55
CA LEU A 207 10.18 5.22 -29.78
C LEU A 207 10.69 3.92 -30.40
N LYS A 208 10.39 3.67 -31.68
CA LYS A 208 10.96 2.56 -32.44
C LYS A 208 11.97 3.07 -33.47
N PRO A 209 13.19 2.52 -33.55
CA PRO A 209 14.14 2.88 -34.62
C PRO A 209 13.51 2.69 -36.01
N GLY A 210 13.60 3.71 -36.86
CA GLY A 210 13.00 3.79 -38.19
C GLY A 210 11.60 4.42 -38.23
N GLU A 211 10.95 4.65 -37.09
CA GLU A 211 9.65 5.33 -37.02
C GLU A 211 9.78 6.84 -37.25
N SER A 212 8.83 7.46 -37.94
CA SER A 212 8.85 8.91 -38.18
C SER A 212 7.91 9.65 -37.23
N ILE A 213 8.43 10.62 -36.48
CA ILE A 213 7.70 11.43 -35.51
C ILE A 213 7.75 12.92 -35.89
N LYS A 214 6.74 13.69 -35.50
CA LYS A 214 6.65 15.14 -35.71
C LYS A 214 7.43 15.89 -34.65
N ILE A 215 8.26 16.83 -35.06
CA ILE A 215 9.04 17.70 -34.18
C ILE A 215 8.94 19.16 -34.67
N LYS A 216 9.07 20.11 -33.75
CA LYS A 216 9.06 21.54 -34.05
C LYS A 216 10.49 22.07 -34.03
N LYS A 217 10.92 22.78 -35.07
CA LYS A 217 12.24 23.44 -35.10
C LYS A 217 12.11 24.83 -34.48
N ALA A 218 12.91 25.14 -33.46
CA ALA A 218 13.12 26.51 -33.00
C ALA A 218 14.30 27.12 -33.77
N ASP A 219 14.15 28.35 -34.28
CA ASP A 219 15.25 29.09 -34.90
C ASP A 219 16.28 29.47 -33.84
N SER A 220 17.52 29.04 -34.04
CA SER A 220 18.67 29.40 -33.22
C SER A 220 19.51 30.46 -33.92
N ALA A 221 19.84 31.53 -33.21
CA ALA A 221 20.94 32.43 -33.55
C ALA A 221 22.05 32.32 -32.48
N GLN A 222 23.14 31.69 -32.92
CA GLN A 222 24.57 31.78 -32.54
C GLN A 222 25.03 32.36 -31.19
N SER A 223 25.90 31.61 -30.49
CA SER A 223 27.34 31.95 -30.37
C SER A 223 28.14 30.86 -29.62
N SER A 224 29.34 30.53 -30.11
CA SER A 224 30.43 29.84 -29.39
C SER A 224 31.64 30.81 -29.27
N PRO A 225 32.81 30.40 -28.75
CA PRO A 225 33.25 30.44 -27.35
C PRO A 225 34.41 31.46 -27.13
N VAL A 226 34.71 31.82 -25.87
CA VAL A 226 35.96 32.52 -25.51
C VAL A 226 36.57 31.93 -24.23
N VAL A 227 37.85 31.56 -24.34
CA VAL A 227 38.83 31.19 -23.29
C VAL A 227 39.56 32.46 -22.84
N PRO A 228 39.95 32.64 -21.56
CA PRO A 228 41.38 32.56 -21.18
C PRO A 228 41.59 31.91 -19.78
N GLU A 229 42.48 30.92 -19.62
CA GLU A 229 43.96 30.93 -19.50
C GLU A 229 44.50 31.28 -18.08
N GLU A 230 45.48 30.47 -17.66
CA GLU A 230 46.10 30.37 -16.33
C GLU A 230 47.11 31.51 -16.03
N THR A 231 47.37 31.77 -14.74
CA THR A 231 48.73 32.12 -14.26
C THR A 231 49.02 31.55 -12.87
N ASN A 232 50.16 30.86 -12.77
CA ASN A 232 50.82 30.36 -11.55
C ASN A 232 51.64 31.47 -10.85
N ASN A 233 51.76 31.44 -9.51
CA ASN A 233 53.04 31.18 -8.80
C ASN A 233 53.01 31.36 -7.25
N THR A 234 53.34 30.26 -6.56
CA THR A 234 54.24 30.07 -5.39
C THR A 234 54.35 31.08 -4.23
N LYS A 235 54.17 30.60 -2.99
CA LYS A 235 55.27 30.37 -1.99
C LYS A 235 54.75 29.83 -0.64
N ALA A 236 55.52 28.93 -0.05
CA ALA A 236 55.33 28.35 1.28
C ALA A 236 56.00 29.18 2.39
N LYS A 237 55.40 29.27 3.58
CA LYS A 237 56.10 29.24 4.88
C LYS A 237 55.13 28.95 6.05
N VAL A 238 55.66 28.21 7.01
CA VAL A 238 55.12 27.65 8.26
C VAL A 238 55.08 28.72 9.37
N ASP A 239 54.07 28.71 10.25
CA ASP A 239 54.19 28.52 11.73
C ASP A 239 52.90 28.86 12.54
N SER A 240 52.64 27.98 13.53
CA SER A 240 51.92 28.03 14.82
C SER A 240 50.81 29.04 15.18
N GLY A 241 49.79 28.51 15.89
CA GLY A 241 49.33 29.12 17.15
C GLY A 241 47.82 29.37 17.36
N ASN A 242 47.13 28.34 17.87
CA ASN A 242 46.13 28.32 18.96
C ASN A 242 44.83 29.20 18.99
N GLU A 243 43.79 28.55 19.54
CA GLU A 243 42.58 29.05 20.22
C GLU A 243 41.24 29.28 19.47
N ARG A 244 40.39 28.25 19.65
CA ARG A 244 39.03 28.24 20.23
C ARG A 244 37.88 29.05 19.61
N SER A 245 36.84 28.24 19.31
CA SER A 245 35.40 28.48 19.51
C SER A 245 34.67 29.35 18.49
N SER A 246 33.93 28.68 17.59
CA SER A 246 32.48 28.90 17.43
C SER A 246 31.86 27.89 16.45
N SER A 247 30.79 27.25 16.92
CA SER A 247 29.61 26.72 16.20
C SER A 247 29.68 26.52 14.67
N ASN A 248 29.40 25.28 14.23
CA ASN A 248 28.50 24.94 13.10
C ASN A 248 28.29 23.41 13.11
N ALA A 249 27.08 22.87 13.27
CA ALA A 249 26.05 22.76 12.24
C ALA A 249 26.56 22.08 10.96
N ASN A 250 26.07 20.85 10.74
CA ASN A 250 26.13 20.03 9.52
C ASN A 250 27.48 19.46 9.06
N THR A 251 27.76 18.24 9.55
CA THR A 251 28.53 17.23 8.79
C THR A 251 27.89 15.86 9.01
N ALA A 252 26.96 15.49 8.13
CA ALA A 252 26.37 14.13 8.09
C ALA A 252 26.09 13.63 6.66
N ALA A 253 26.67 14.25 5.61
CA ALA A 253 26.37 13.90 4.22
C ALA A 253 27.54 13.23 3.45
N ALA A 254 28.71 13.07 4.08
CA ALA A 254 29.90 12.52 3.41
C ALA A 254 30.03 10.99 3.52
N ASP A 255 29.24 10.32 4.38
CA ASP A 255 29.51 8.92 4.77
C ASP A 255 28.64 7.86 4.06
N ASP A 256 27.60 8.27 3.34
CA ASP A 256 26.63 7.35 2.70
C ASP A 256 27.05 6.84 1.32
N TYR A 257 28.15 7.37 0.76
CA TYR A 257 28.63 7.03 -0.58
C TYR A 257 30.08 6.55 -0.55
N VAL A 258 30.39 5.59 -1.42
CA VAL A 258 31.75 5.17 -1.76
C VAL A 258 32.01 5.51 -3.22
N THR A 259 33.24 5.90 -3.54
CA THR A 259 33.67 6.06 -4.93
C THR A 259 34.30 4.77 -5.42
N TYR A 260 33.95 4.35 -6.64
CA TYR A 260 34.53 3.19 -7.30
C TYR A 260 35.11 3.58 -8.65
N THR A 261 36.41 3.34 -8.84
CA THR A 261 37.04 3.55 -10.15
C THR A 261 36.84 2.30 -11.00
N VAL A 262 36.16 2.46 -12.13
CA VAL A 262 35.84 1.40 -13.08
C VAL A 262 37.12 0.79 -13.62
N GLN A 263 37.28 -0.51 -13.42
CA GLN A 263 38.42 -1.28 -13.88
C GLN A 263 38.20 -1.78 -15.31
N GLN A 264 39.29 -2.16 -15.99
CA GLN A 264 39.19 -2.81 -17.28
C GLN A 264 38.43 -4.15 -17.14
N GLY A 265 37.40 -4.36 -17.96
CA GLY A 265 36.53 -5.54 -17.89
C GLY A 265 35.31 -5.39 -16.97
N ASP A 266 35.18 -4.29 -16.23
CA ASP A 266 33.94 -4.00 -15.53
C ASP A 266 32.80 -3.74 -16.51
N THR A 267 31.61 -4.20 -16.13
CA THR A 267 30.34 -3.87 -16.77
C THR A 267 29.43 -3.20 -15.74
N VAL A 268 28.43 -2.44 -16.20
CA VAL A 268 27.44 -1.85 -15.28
C VAL A 268 26.81 -2.95 -14.41
N PHE A 269 26.55 -4.11 -15.01
CA PHE A 269 26.01 -5.28 -14.33
C PHE A 269 26.96 -5.85 -13.26
N SER A 270 28.26 -6.00 -13.56
CA SER A 270 29.23 -6.50 -12.56
C SER A 270 29.37 -5.55 -11.38
N ILE A 271 29.31 -4.24 -11.62
CA ILE A 271 29.37 -3.21 -10.57
C ILE A 271 28.11 -3.23 -9.71
N VAL A 272 26.93 -3.21 -10.33
CA VAL A 272 25.63 -3.30 -9.63
C VAL A 272 25.59 -4.54 -8.74
N ASN A 273 26.02 -5.69 -9.23
CA ASN A 273 26.05 -6.93 -8.44
C ASN A 273 27.10 -6.90 -7.32
N LYS A 274 28.29 -6.37 -7.60
CA LYS A 274 29.38 -6.24 -6.61
C LYS A 274 28.99 -5.36 -5.43
N PHE A 275 28.27 -4.28 -5.69
CA PHE A 275 27.88 -3.32 -4.67
C PHE A 275 26.44 -3.50 -4.16
N GLY A 276 25.67 -4.40 -4.76
CA GLY A 276 24.27 -4.65 -4.37
C GLY A 276 23.36 -3.45 -4.54
N VAL A 277 23.62 -2.60 -5.54
CA VAL A 277 22.83 -1.39 -5.89
C VAL A 277 21.97 -1.65 -7.12
N SER A 278 20.86 -0.92 -7.33
CA SER A 278 20.12 -1.05 -8.60
C SER A 278 20.79 -0.28 -9.73
N ILE A 279 20.53 -0.66 -10.98
CA ILE A 279 21.00 0.09 -12.16
C ILE A 279 20.48 1.53 -12.12
N ASP A 280 19.19 1.71 -11.81
CA ASP A 280 18.57 3.04 -11.75
C ASP A 280 19.18 3.91 -10.66
N GLU A 281 19.50 3.35 -9.49
CA GLU A 281 20.17 4.07 -8.40
C GLU A 281 21.60 4.43 -8.78
N LEU A 282 22.32 3.51 -9.42
CA LEU A 282 23.67 3.77 -9.91
C LEU A 282 23.67 4.89 -10.98
N ILE A 283 22.71 4.90 -11.91
CA ILE A 283 22.58 5.95 -12.94
C ILE A 283 22.14 7.28 -12.32
N ALA A 284 21.21 7.27 -11.37
CA ALA A 284 20.74 8.49 -10.71
C ALA A 284 21.89 9.23 -9.98
N LEU A 285 22.84 8.47 -9.42
CA LEU A 285 24.02 9.03 -8.75
C LEU A 285 25.16 9.38 -9.70
N ASN A 286 25.15 8.80 -10.91
CA ASN A 286 26.19 8.95 -11.94
C ASN A 286 25.53 9.20 -13.30
N PRO A 287 24.90 10.38 -13.50
CA PRO A 287 24.15 10.66 -14.73
C PRO A 287 24.97 10.47 -16.01
N GLU A 288 26.29 10.62 -15.93
CA GLU A 288 27.24 10.42 -17.02
C GLU A 288 27.41 8.96 -17.46
N LEU A 289 26.93 7.97 -16.67
CA LEU A 289 26.76 6.58 -17.13
C LEU A 289 25.82 6.45 -18.33
N SER A 290 24.97 7.45 -18.58
CA SER A 290 24.13 7.51 -19.78
C SER A 290 24.93 7.53 -21.09
N HIS A 291 26.21 7.90 -21.04
CA HIS A 291 27.14 7.86 -22.17
C HIS A 291 27.93 6.53 -22.27
N GLY A 292 27.59 5.54 -21.45
CA GLY A 292 28.27 4.26 -21.36
C GLY A 292 29.40 4.27 -20.32
N LEU A 293 29.67 3.08 -19.77
CA LEU A 293 30.71 2.85 -18.76
C LEU A 293 32.10 2.89 -19.42
N LYS A 294 33.02 3.70 -18.89
CA LYS A 294 34.41 3.79 -19.39
C LYS A 294 35.38 3.36 -18.29
N SER A 295 36.45 2.66 -18.67
CA SER A 295 37.53 2.36 -17.72
C SER A 295 38.16 3.66 -17.20
N GLY A 296 38.48 3.71 -15.90
CA GLY A 296 38.96 4.89 -15.21
C GLY A 296 37.87 5.86 -14.76
N MET A 297 36.60 5.66 -15.15
CA MET A 297 35.47 6.43 -14.66
C MET A 297 35.30 6.23 -13.15
N VAL A 298 35.06 7.30 -12.39
CA VAL A 298 34.85 7.23 -10.95
C VAL A 298 33.36 7.33 -10.67
N LEU A 299 32.76 6.23 -10.19
CA LEU A 299 31.34 6.16 -9.86
C LEU A 299 31.12 6.47 -8.39
N LYS A 300 30.17 7.34 -8.10
CA LYS A 300 29.54 7.52 -6.80
C LYS A 300 28.51 6.41 -6.58
N ILE A 301 28.82 5.47 -5.69
CA ILE A 301 27.97 4.34 -5.36
C ILE A 301 27.46 4.53 -3.94
N ARG A 302 26.17 4.37 -3.70
CA ARG A 302 25.64 4.38 -2.34
C ARG A 302 26.15 3.16 -1.58
N LYS A 303 26.68 3.36 -0.36
CA LYS A 303 27.06 2.24 0.49
C LYS A 303 25.81 1.43 0.84
N LEU A 304 25.94 0.10 0.90
CA LEU A 304 24.95 -0.69 1.60
C LEU A 304 25.00 -0.29 3.07
N ASP A 305 23.83 -0.07 3.66
CA ASP A 305 23.76 0.21 5.10
C ASP A 305 24.43 -0.97 5.84
N PRO A 306 25.36 -0.70 6.77
CA PRO A 306 25.91 -1.77 7.58
C PRO A 306 24.74 -2.48 8.28
N ALA A 307 24.67 -3.79 8.09
CA ALA A 307 23.63 -4.59 8.70
C ALA A 307 23.70 -4.42 10.22
N TYR A 308 22.55 -4.23 10.86
CA TYR A 308 22.47 -4.19 12.31
C TYR A 308 23.12 -5.44 12.91
N ILE A 309 23.93 -5.21 13.93
CA ILE A 309 24.50 -6.25 14.79
C ILE A 309 24.04 -5.92 16.19
N LYS A 310 23.43 -6.91 16.86
CA LYS A 310 23.02 -6.83 18.25
C LYS A 310 24.09 -6.19 19.12
N LYS A 311 23.68 -5.26 19.99
CA LYS A 311 24.61 -4.65 20.95
C LYS A 311 25.04 -5.69 21.98
N SER A 312 26.30 -5.60 22.42
CA SER A 312 26.90 -6.58 23.36
C SER A 312 26.04 -6.75 24.61
N GLY A 313 25.58 -7.98 24.85
CA GLY A 313 24.73 -8.36 25.97
C GLY A 313 24.34 -9.82 25.87
N ASP A 314 24.18 -10.48 27.01
CA ASP A 314 23.91 -11.93 27.09
C ASP A 314 22.48 -12.28 26.65
N ALA A 315 21.49 -11.40 26.91
CA ALA A 315 20.10 -11.56 26.51
C ALA A 315 19.76 -10.75 25.25
N LEU A 316 18.90 -11.27 24.37
CA LEU A 316 18.31 -10.54 23.23
C LEU A 316 17.14 -9.68 23.71
N SER A 317 17.24 -8.36 23.57
CA SER A 317 16.16 -7.44 23.98
C SER A 317 15.17 -7.21 22.86
N VAL A 318 13.93 -7.69 23.06
CA VAL A 318 12.85 -7.66 22.07
C VAL A 318 11.70 -6.81 22.60
N VAL A 319 11.27 -5.85 21.80
CA VAL A 319 10.04 -5.08 22.04
C VAL A 319 8.91 -5.64 21.18
N LEU A 320 7.80 -6.00 21.81
CA LEU A 320 6.55 -6.36 21.14
C LEU A 320 5.57 -5.18 21.23
N MET A 321 5.31 -4.53 20.10
CA MET A 321 4.35 -3.43 20.01
C MET A 321 2.99 -3.94 19.54
N LEU A 322 2.01 -3.94 20.43
CA LEU A 322 0.68 -4.54 20.18
C LEU A 322 -0.43 -3.50 20.43
N PRO A 323 -1.44 -3.39 19.56
CA PRO A 323 -2.49 -2.37 19.68
C PRO A 323 -3.60 -2.85 20.64
N PHE A 324 -3.30 -2.92 21.93
CA PHE A 324 -4.31 -3.30 22.91
C PHE A 324 -5.35 -2.20 23.12
N GLY A 325 -4.93 -0.92 23.08
CA GLY A 325 -5.83 0.22 23.22
C GLY A 325 -6.38 0.38 24.64
N TYR A 326 -5.62 0.00 25.67
CA TYR A 326 -6.06 0.19 27.07
C TYR A 326 -6.11 1.68 27.44
N SER A 327 -5.16 2.47 26.97
CA SER A 327 -5.09 3.92 27.26
C SER A 327 -6.18 4.72 26.54
N THR A 328 -6.71 4.21 25.44
CA THR A 328 -7.70 4.90 24.59
C THR A 328 -9.12 4.31 24.71
N ASN A 329 -9.31 3.25 25.49
CA ASN A 329 -10.54 2.45 25.58
C ASN A 329 -11.05 1.90 24.23
N GLU A 330 -10.21 1.86 23.20
CA GLU A 330 -10.56 1.25 21.92
C GLU A 330 -10.40 -0.26 21.99
N THR A 331 -11.40 -1.00 21.52
CA THR A 331 -11.45 -2.47 21.65
C THR A 331 -11.31 -3.20 20.32
N GLN A 332 -11.40 -2.49 19.18
CA GLN A 332 -11.45 -3.06 17.84
C GLN A 332 -10.32 -4.06 17.55
N TYR A 333 -9.09 -3.75 17.99
CA TYR A 333 -7.90 -4.57 17.72
C TYR A 333 -7.44 -5.40 18.91
N ARG A 334 -8.11 -5.28 20.06
CA ARG A 334 -7.69 -5.91 21.32
C ARG A 334 -7.66 -7.42 21.22
N THR A 335 -8.69 -8.04 20.62
CA THR A 335 -8.73 -9.50 20.44
C THR A 335 -7.61 -9.98 19.53
N MET A 336 -7.37 -9.30 18.41
CA MET A 336 -6.25 -9.60 17.49
C MET A 336 -4.90 -9.50 18.22
N ALA A 337 -4.69 -8.42 18.99
CA ALA A 337 -3.47 -8.20 19.77
C ALA A 337 -3.27 -9.26 20.86
N MET A 338 -4.35 -9.66 21.55
CA MET A 338 -4.30 -10.71 22.57
C MET A 338 -4.02 -12.08 21.97
N ASP A 339 -4.68 -12.43 20.87
CA ASP A 339 -4.42 -13.68 20.17
C ASP A 339 -2.97 -13.71 19.64
N PHE A 340 -2.49 -12.63 19.03
CA PHE A 340 -1.08 -12.53 18.64
C PHE A 340 -0.14 -12.74 19.83
N LEU A 341 -0.44 -12.10 20.97
CA LEU A 341 0.36 -12.24 22.19
C LEU A 341 0.38 -13.69 22.72
N THR A 342 -0.73 -14.43 22.67
CA THR A 342 -0.73 -15.83 23.15
C THR A 342 0.16 -16.73 22.28
N GLY A 343 0.16 -16.51 20.97
CA GLY A 343 1.09 -17.14 20.03
C GLY A 343 2.54 -16.76 20.30
N ALA A 344 2.82 -15.46 20.37
CA ALA A 344 4.14 -14.91 20.66
C ALA A 344 4.72 -15.45 21.97
N LYS A 345 3.89 -15.51 23.03
CA LYS A 345 4.29 -16.04 24.35
C LYS A 345 4.72 -17.50 24.25
N LEU A 346 4.02 -18.32 23.46
CA LEU A 346 4.40 -19.73 23.26
C LEU A 346 5.76 -19.85 22.54
N ALA A 347 6.01 -19.01 21.53
CA ALA A 347 7.30 -18.95 20.83
C ALA A 347 8.45 -18.50 21.76
N ILE A 348 8.23 -17.45 22.55
CA ILE A 348 9.21 -16.95 23.52
C ILE A 348 9.59 -18.03 24.53
N GLU A 349 8.60 -18.68 25.15
CA GLU A 349 8.85 -19.73 26.14
C GLU A 349 9.55 -20.96 25.54
N ARG A 350 9.24 -21.30 24.28
CA ARG A 350 9.96 -22.35 23.55
C ARG A 350 11.44 -22.00 23.41
N ASN A 351 11.75 -20.82 22.89
CA ASN A 351 13.13 -20.41 22.65
C ASN A 351 13.91 -20.23 23.97
N ALA A 352 13.26 -19.71 25.01
CA ALA A 352 13.83 -19.64 26.35
C ALA A 352 14.18 -21.03 26.92
N ARG A 353 13.29 -22.03 26.78
CA ARG A 353 13.57 -23.42 27.17
C ARG A 353 14.71 -24.05 26.35
N ASN A 354 14.90 -23.60 25.12
CA ASN A 354 16.01 -24.02 24.26
C ASN A 354 17.33 -23.26 24.56
N GLY A 355 17.38 -22.50 25.66
CA GLY A 355 18.59 -21.85 26.16
C GLY A 355 18.82 -20.42 25.65
N GLN A 356 17.89 -19.86 24.85
CA GLN A 356 18.00 -18.47 24.41
C GLN A 356 17.65 -17.52 25.56
N LYS A 357 18.56 -16.60 25.88
CA LYS A 357 18.30 -15.56 26.89
C LYS A 357 17.57 -14.41 26.24
N LEU A 358 16.38 -14.09 26.75
CA LEU A 358 15.45 -13.13 26.17
C LEU A 358 15.05 -12.09 27.22
N ASP A 359 15.12 -10.82 26.84
CA ASP A 359 14.52 -9.70 27.57
C ASP A 359 13.34 -9.19 26.75
N ILE A 360 12.11 -9.45 27.20
CA ILE A 360 10.90 -9.16 26.43
C ILE A 360 10.14 -8.00 27.05
N LYS A 361 9.98 -6.92 26.29
CA LYS A 361 9.14 -5.79 26.65
C LYS A 361 7.88 -5.74 25.79
N ILE A 362 6.72 -5.74 26.42
CA ILE A 362 5.44 -5.56 25.72
C ILE A 362 5.02 -4.09 25.85
N VAL A 363 4.71 -3.45 24.73
CA VAL A 363 4.27 -2.05 24.66
C VAL A 363 2.86 -2.02 24.09
N ASP A 364 1.93 -1.40 24.82
CA ASP A 364 0.62 -1.04 24.26
C ASP A 364 0.80 0.15 23.31
N SER A 365 0.72 -0.15 22.02
CA SER A 365 0.84 0.84 20.95
C SER A 365 -0.42 1.69 20.79
N GLY A 366 -1.55 1.31 21.40
CA GLY A 366 -2.79 2.07 21.31
C GLY A 366 -3.30 2.23 19.88
N ASN A 367 -3.94 3.37 19.63
CA ASN A 367 -4.41 3.79 18.31
C ASN A 367 -3.45 4.79 17.66
N GLU A 368 -3.68 5.13 16.40
CA GLU A 368 -2.83 6.05 15.63
C GLU A 368 -2.64 7.43 16.30
N ALA A 369 -3.67 7.97 16.96
CA ALA A 369 -3.59 9.27 17.64
C ALA A 369 -2.69 9.25 18.89
N SER A 370 -2.68 8.13 19.62
CA SER A 370 -1.92 7.94 20.86
C SER A 370 -0.56 7.26 20.64
N PHE A 371 -0.33 6.71 19.44
CA PHE A 371 0.79 5.83 19.13
C PHE A 371 2.14 6.41 19.52
N ARG A 372 2.38 7.69 19.22
CA ARG A 372 3.67 8.34 19.50
C ARG A 372 4.02 8.39 20.98
N ASN A 373 3.03 8.41 21.87
CA ASN A 373 3.26 8.32 23.31
C ASN A 373 3.79 6.95 23.72
N SER A 374 3.50 5.90 22.95
CA SER A 374 4.03 4.56 23.22
C SER A 374 5.55 4.46 22.95
N LEU A 375 6.09 5.31 22.07
CA LEU A 375 7.52 5.31 21.72
C LEU A 375 8.40 5.68 22.91
N THR A 376 7.91 6.48 23.86
CA THR A 376 8.66 6.83 25.08
C THR A 376 8.90 5.64 26.00
N GLN A 377 8.18 4.53 25.79
CA GLN A 377 8.40 3.28 26.50
C GLN A 377 9.55 2.48 25.90
N ILE A 378 10.08 2.85 24.74
CA ILE A 378 11.17 2.12 24.07
C ILE A 378 12.48 2.81 24.39
N ASN A 379 13.47 2.04 24.85
CA ASN A 379 14.84 2.51 24.94
C ASN A 379 15.59 2.01 23.68
N PRO A 380 15.77 2.84 22.64
CA PRO A 380 16.39 2.40 21.40
C PRO A 380 17.87 2.01 21.59
N ASP A 381 18.51 2.47 22.66
CA ASP A 381 19.91 2.14 22.89
C ASP A 381 20.11 0.74 23.47
N ASN A 382 19.06 0.15 24.05
CA ASN A 382 19.03 -1.19 24.63
C ASN A 382 17.90 -2.06 24.03
N THR A 383 17.58 -1.86 22.75
CA THR A 383 16.62 -2.69 22.03
C THR A 383 17.29 -3.27 20.80
N ASP A 384 17.17 -4.59 20.62
CA ASP A 384 17.80 -5.33 19.52
C ASP A 384 16.82 -5.69 18.40
N LEU A 385 15.53 -5.83 18.73
CA LEU A 385 14.50 -6.23 17.78
C LEU A 385 13.16 -5.62 18.21
N ILE A 386 12.42 -5.06 17.25
CA ILE A 386 11.06 -4.60 17.46
C ILE A 386 10.13 -5.42 16.56
N ILE A 387 9.16 -6.10 17.16
CA ILE A 387 8.11 -6.84 16.44
C ILE A 387 6.79 -6.09 16.62
N GLY A 388 6.15 -5.76 15.50
CA GLY A 388 5.12 -4.74 15.44
C GLY A 388 5.73 -3.36 15.10
N PRO A 389 4.90 -2.32 15.03
CA PRO A 389 3.46 -2.28 15.26
C PRO A 389 2.66 -2.88 14.08
N PHE A 390 1.35 -3.03 14.25
CA PHE A 390 0.50 -3.70 13.26
C PHE A 390 0.08 -2.80 12.08
N PHE A 391 0.09 -1.48 12.27
CA PHE A 391 -0.42 -0.52 11.28
C PHE A 391 0.72 0.19 10.54
N LYS A 392 0.51 0.43 9.24
CA LYS A 392 1.49 1.07 8.34
C LYS A 392 2.06 2.38 8.90
N SER A 393 1.19 3.31 9.30
CA SER A 393 1.62 4.63 9.81
C SER A 393 2.47 4.51 11.07
N ASN A 394 2.08 3.62 11.98
CA ASN A 394 2.82 3.34 13.19
C ASN A 394 4.19 2.71 12.88
N VAL A 395 4.29 1.84 11.86
CA VAL A 395 5.59 1.26 11.43
C VAL A 395 6.54 2.36 10.99
N ILE A 396 6.07 3.33 10.21
CA ILE A 396 6.86 4.50 9.77
C ILE A 396 7.32 5.34 10.97
N ASP A 397 6.43 5.60 11.94
CA ASP A 397 6.79 6.34 13.15
C ASP A 397 7.90 5.65 13.97
N VAL A 398 7.91 4.31 14.05
CA VAL A 398 8.98 3.55 14.73
C VAL A 398 10.29 3.58 13.93
N LEU A 399 10.20 3.45 12.60
CA LEU A 399 11.36 3.56 11.72
C LEU A 399 12.04 4.92 11.87
N ASP A 400 11.25 6.00 11.91
CA ASP A 400 11.75 7.36 12.12
C ASP A 400 12.35 7.54 13.53
N PHE A 401 11.71 6.97 14.56
CA PHE A 401 12.19 7.02 15.94
C PHE A 401 13.53 6.29 16.15
N THR A 402 13.74 5.18 15.45
CA THR A 402 14.93 4.31 15.59
C THR A 402 15.95 4.46 14.46
N LYS A 403 15.79 5.49 13.61
CA LYS A 403 16.57 5.68 12.37
C LYS A 403 18.08 5.64 12.56
N ASN A 404 18.58 6.12 13.70
CA ASN A 404 20.00 6.20 14.00
C ASN A 404 20.57 4.83 14.41
N GLN A 405 19.81 4.05 15.16
CA GLN A 405 20.20 2.73 15.65
C GLN A 405 20.01 1.64 14.60
N LYS A 406 19.15 1.86 13.60
CA LYS A 406 18.83 0.89 12.53
C LYS A 406 18.36 -0.46 13.08
N ILE A 407 17.59 -0.41 14.17
CA ILE A 407 17.04 -1.61 14.83
C ILE A 407 16.16 -2.37 13.82
N PRO A 408 16.29 -3.70 13.71
CA PRO A 408 15.37 -4.53 12.95
C PRO A 408 13.93 -4.33 13.43
N ILE A 409 13.05 -3.92 12.53
CA ILE A 409 11.61 -3.76 12.78
C ILE A 409 10.87 -4.78 11.93
N VAL A 410 9.97 -5.53 12.55
CA VAL A 410 9.20 -6.58 11.90
C VAL A 410 7.75 -6.14 11.83
N ALA A 411 7.26 -5.83 10.63
CA ALA A 411 5.88 -5.47 10.33
C ALA A 411 5.05 -6.74 10.08
N PRO A 412 4.19 -7.17 11.01
CA PRO A 412 3.51 -8.46 10.89
C PRO A 412 2.37 -8.44 9.87
N PHE A 413 1.75 -7.27 9.64
CA PHE A 413 0.56 -7.13 8.79
C PHE A 413 0.65 -5.98 7.76
N ALA A 414 1.63 -5.08 7.89
CA ALA A 414 1.74 -3.93 7.00
C ALA A 414 2.66 -4.23 5.82
N ASN A 415 2.10 -4.21 4.61
CA ASN A 415 2.85 -4.30 3.35
C ASN A 415 2.35 -3.22 2.39
N SER A 416 3.24 -2.29 2.00
CA SER A 416 2.93 -1.26 1.01
C SER A 416 4.22 -0.73 0.36
N PRO A 417 4.15 -0.19 -0.87
CA PRO A 417 5.34 0.29 -1.59
C PRO A 417 6.18 1.31 -0.84
N GLU A 418 5.57 2.18 -0.03
CA GLU A 418 6.26 3.18 0.78
C GLU A 418 7.24 2.56 1.79
N LEU A 419 6.89 1.37 2.31
CA LEU A 419 7.67 0.64 3.30
C LEU A 419 8.92 -0.04 2.70
N TYR A 420 8.98 -0.20 1.37
CA TYR A 420 10.11 -0.89 0.72
C TYR A 420 11.41 -0.09 0.75
N ASN A 421 11.38 1.16 1.21
CA ASN A 421 12.54 2.05 1.25
C ASN A 421 13.42 1.89 2.50
N TYR A 422 13.02 1.06 3.45
CA TYR A 422 13.67 0.98 4.77
C TYR A 422 14.52 -0.28 4.92
N SER A 423 15.84 -0.12 4.99
CA SER A 423 16.82 -1.22 5.02
C SER A 423 16.74 -2.09 6.30
N ASN A 424 16.23 -1.53 7.39
CA ASN A 424 16.05 -2.22 8.68
C ASN A 424 14.62 -2.77 8.89
N LEU A 425 13.76 -2.73 7.87
CA LEU A 425 12.40 -3.25 7.95
C LEU A 425 12.30 -4.67 7.38
N ILE A 426 11.53 -5.51 8.05
CA ILE A 426 11.15 -6.87 7.67
C ILE A 426 9.63 -6.92 7.57
N ILE A 427 9.11 -7.21 6.39
CA ILE A 427 7.67 -7.27 6.08
C ILE A 427 7.26 -8.73 5.95
N VAL A 428 6.35 -9.17 6.82
CA VAL A 428 5.90 -10.56 6.96
C VAL A 428 4.87 -10.95 5.90
N GLU A 429 3.96 -10.04 5.56
CA GLU A 429 2.89 -10.31 4.58
C GLU A 429 3.46 -10.29 3.16
N THR A 430 3.09 -11.29 2.36
CA THR A 430 3.47 -11.40 0.94
C THR A 430 2.70 -10.38 0.09
N ASN A 431 3.35 -9.78 -0.90
CA ASN A 431 2.70 -8.83 -1.83
C ASN A 431 1.85 -9.59 -2.86
N ASP A 432 0.67 -9.05 -3.18
CA ASP A 432 -0.23 -9.55 -4.24
C ASP A 432 0.44 -9.73 -5.61
N GLN A 433 1.39 -8.87 -5.98
CA GLN A 433 2.17 -9.02 -7.21
C GLN A 433 2.93 -10.34 -7.26
N THR A 434 3.47 -10.79 -6.12
CA THR A 434 4.13 -12.09 -6.01
C THR A 434 3.17 -13.25 -6.31
N TYR A 435 1.92 -13.15 -5.84
CA TYR A 435 0.89 -14.14 -6.18
C TYR A 435 0.49 -14.06 -7.65
N ALA A 436 0.31 -12.85 -8.18
CA ALA A 436 -0.10 -12.62 -9.55
C ALA A 436 0.95 -13.14 -10.55
N ASP A 437 2.23 -12.84 -10.32
CA ASP A 437 3.35 -13.38 -11.10
C ASP A 437 3.33 -14.91 -11.11
N LYS A 438 3.08 -15.52 -9.94
CA LYS A 438 3.00 -16.97 -9.86
C LYS A 438 1.81 -17.53 -10.64
N ILE A 439 0.63 -16.90 -10.57
CA ILE A 439 -0.52 -17.32 -11.37
C ILE A 439 -0.24 -17.22 -12.87
N VAL A 440 0.45 -16.17 -13.32
CA VAL A 440 0.88 -16.03 -14.72
C VAL A 440 1.79 -17.20 -15.12
N GLU A 441 2.75 -17.61 -14.28
CA GLU A 441 3.59 -18.79 -14.54
C GLU A 441 2.79 -20.09 -14.64
N GLU A 442 1.88 -20.33 -13.70
CA GLU A 442 1.08 -21.56 -13.66
C GLU A 442 0.12 -21.66 -14.86
N VAL A 443 -0.50 -20.54 -15.25
CA VAL A 443 -1.34 -20.48 -16.46
C VAL A 443 -0.49 -20.68 -17.72
N LYS A 444 0.65 -20.00 -17.82
CA LYS A 444 1.58 -20.13 -18.96
C LYS A 444 1.99 -21.58 -19.18
N ALA A 445 2.28 -22.32 -18.11
CA ALA A 445 2.75 -23.70 -18.18
C ALA A 445 1.75 -24.67 -18.83
N VAL A 446 0.46 -24.33 -18.83
CA VAL A 446 -0.62 -25.19 -19.34
C VAL A 446 -1.38 -24.59 -20.52
N TYR A 447 -1.03 -23.37 -20.93
CA TYR A 447 -1.74 -22.63 -21.98
C TYR A 447 -1.60 -23.32 -23.34
N SER A 448 -2.71 -23.51 -24.03
CA SER A 448 -2.78 -24.09 -25.37
C SER A 448 -3.95 -23.47 -26.16
N ASP A 449 -3.89 -22.14 -26.32
CA ASP A 449 -4.83 -21.32 -27.10
C ASP A 449 -6.28 -21.26 -26.59
N GLN A 450 -6.55 -21.70 -25.35
CA GLN A 450 -7.86 -21.49 -24.72
C GLN A 450 -8.12 -20.00 -24.46
N LYS A 451 -9.41 -19.65 -24.38
CA LYS A 451 -9.83 -18.37 -23.80
C LYS A 451 -9.58 -18.35 -22.29
N ILE A 452 -9.06 -17.24 -21.80
CA ILE A 452 -8.74 -17.03 -20.40
C ILE A 452 -9.72 -16.01 -19.82
N TYR A 453 -10.43 -16.40 -18.78
CA TYR A 453 -11.29 -15.52 -17.99
C TYR A 453 -10.61 -15.19 -16.67
N ILE A 454 -10.48 -13.90 -16.33
CA ILE A 454 -9.98 -13.44 -15.05
C ILE A 454 -11.13 -12.78 -14.30
N VAL A 455 -11.57 -13.40 -13.20
CA VAL A 455 -12.58 -12.85 -12.30
C VAL A 455 -11.91 -11.84 -11.37
N ALA A 456 -12.33 -10.59 -11.48
CA ALA A 456 -11.74 -9.45 -10.80
C ALA A 456 -12.67 -8.87 -9.71
N ASP A 457 -12.07 -8.10 -8.81
CA ASP A 457 -12.78 -7.18 -7.95
C ASP A 457 -13.18 -5.89 -8.70
N ALA A 458 -13.77 -4.93 -7.98
CA ALA A 458 -14.18 -3.65 -8.57
C ALA A 458 -12.99 -2.81 -9.07
N LYS A 459 -11.81 -2.92 -8.43
CA LYS A 459 -10.62 -2.14 -8.78
C LYS A 459 -9.88 -2.72 -9.98
N LYS A 460 -9.90 -4.04 -10.13
CA LYS A 460 -9.27 -4.82 -11.20
C LYS A 460 -7.75 -4.75 -11.23
N ASP A 461 -7.10 -4.23 -10.19
CA ASP A 461 -5.65 -4.04 -10.15
C ASP A 461 -4.91 -5.38 -10.40
N ASN A 462 -5.23 -6.41 -9.62
CA ASN A 462 -4.65 -7.75 -9.77
C ASN A 462 -4.99 -8.39 -11.12
N ALA A 463 -6.23 -8.24 -11.59
CA ALA A 463 -6.68 -8.81 -12.86
C ALA A 463 -5.99 -8.16 -14.06
N ASN A 464 -5.83 -6.84 -14.04
CA ASN A 464 -5.09 -6.09 -15.06
C ASN A 464 -3.61 -6.48 -15.06
N TYR A 465 -3.00 -6.64 -13.87
CA TYR A 465 -1.63 -7.09 -13.74
C TYR A 465 -1.43 -8.51 -14.31
N ILE A 466 -2.29 -9.47 -13.95
CA ILE A 466 -2.26 -10.83 -14.50
C ILE A 466 -2.45 -10.81 -16.02
N LYS A 467 -3.42 -10.03 -16.53
CA LYS A 467 -3.68 -9.91 -17.97
C LYS A 467 -2.42 -9.42 -18.72
N ALA A 468 -1.80 -8.34 -18.26
CA ALA A 468 -0.58 -7.81 -18.85
C ALA A 468 0.58 -8.83 -18.79
N GLY A 469 0.69 -9.57 -17.67
CA GLY A 469 1.66 -10.66 -17.53
C GLY A 469 1.45 -11.78 -18.55
N LEU A 470 0.20 -12.21 -18.75
CA LEU A 470 -0.16 -13.25 -19.73
C LEU A 470 0.07 -12.79 -21.16
N GLU A 471 -0.33 -11.57 -21.52
CA GLU A 471 -0.11 -10.97 -22.85
C GLU A 471 1.38 -10.89 -23.22
N LYS A 472 2.26 -10.76 -22.22
CA LYS A 472 3.71 -10.82 -22.40
C LYS A 472 4.25 -12.25 -22.42
N ALA A 473 3.62 -13.17 -21.68
CA ALA A 473 4.15 -14.51 -21.42
C ALA A 473 3.77 -15.56 -22.48
N VAL A 474 2.64 -15.40 -23.17
CA VAL A 474 2.13 -16.34 -24.18
C VAL A 474 1.78 -15.62 -25.49
N LYS A 475 1.74 -16.35 -26.61
CA LYS A 475 1.49 -15.78 -27.94
C LYS A 475 -0.02 -15.61 -28.16
N ASN A 476 -0.44 -14.38 -28.50
CA ASN A 476 -1.82 -14.03 -28.87
C ASN A 476 -2.93 -14.50 -27.90
N PRO A 477 -2.80 -14.27 -26.57
CA PRO A 477 -3.82 -14.78 -25.65
C PRO A 477 -5.15 -14.05 -25.78
N ASN A 478 -6.24 -14.79 -25.72
CA ASN A 478 -7.59 -14.25 -25.60
C ASN A 478 -7.96 -14.12 -24.11
N VAL A 479 -7.69 -12.95 -23.51
CA VAL A 479 -7.91 -12.69 -22.08
C VAL A 479 -9.09 -11.74 -21.85
N MET A 480 -10.09 -12.22 -21.11
CA MET A 480 -11.27 -11.46 -20.71
C MET A 480 -11.31 -11.25 -19.20
N ILE A 481 -11.40 -9.99 -18.76
CA ILE A 481 -11.62 -9.65 -17.36
C ILE A 481 -13.12 -9.54 -17.12
N VAL A 482 -13.64 -10.29 -16.15
CA VAL A 482 -15.05 -10.31 -15.76
C VAL A 482 -15.22 -9.93 -14.29
N ASN A 483 -16.39 -9.41 -13.93
CA ASN A 483 -16.68 -8.98 -12.57
C ASN A 483 -17.33 -10.09 -11.72
N SER A 484 -17.81 -11.15 -12.37
CA SER A 484 -18.49 -12.27 -11.73
C SER A 484 -18.08 -13.60 -12.36
N PRO A 485 -17.94 -14.68 -11.58
CA PRO A 485 -17.80 -16.02 -12.13
C PRO A 485 -18.95 -16.43 -13.07
N ALA A 486 -20.15 -15.87 -12.89
CA ALA A 486 -21.30 -16.17 -13.75
C ALA A 486 -21.05 -15.80 -15.23
N ASP A 487 -20.19 -14.81 -15.48
CA ASP A 487 -19.87 -14.29 -16.81
C ASP A 487 -18.88 -15.19 -17.58
N ILE A 488 -18.34 -16.22 -16.95
CA ILE A 488 -17.47 -17.20 -17.62
C ILE A 488 -18.35 -18.07 -18.52
N GLN A 489 -18.02 -18.13 -19.81
CA GLN A 489 -18.78 -18.88 -20.81
C GLN A 489 -17.84 -19.77 -21.62
N LEU A 490 -18.32 -20.95 -21.99
CA LEU A 490 -17.62 -21.79 -22.97
C LEU A 490 -17.90 -21.22 -24.36
N ASP A 491 -16.88 -21.17 -25.20
CA ASP A 491 -17.07 -20.84 -26.61
C ASP A 491 -17.50 -22.11 -27.35
N GLN A 492 -18.34 -21.99 -28.38
CA GLN A 492 -18.66 -23.11 -29.26
C GLN A 492 -17.72 -23.14 -30.46
N ASN A 493 -17.19 -24.32 -30.77
CA ASN A 493 -16.46 -24.53 -32.01
C ASN A 493 -17.45 -24.46 -33.18
N MET A 494 -17.28 -23.46 -34.05
CA MET A 494 -18.18 -23.22 -35.18
C MET A 494 -18.22 -24.36 -36.21
N MET A 495 -17.22 -25.24 -36.23
CA MET A 495 -17.16 -26.40 -37.14
C MET A 495 -17.78 -27.66 -36.55
N THR A 496 -17.55 -27.94 -35.26
CA THR A 496 -18.01 -29.18 -34.61
C THR A 496 -19.27 -28.99 -33.75
N GLY A 497 -19.64 -27.75 -33.44
CA GLY A 497 -20.70 -27.41 -32.49
C GLY A 497 -20.38 -27.72 -31.04
N GLN A 498 -19.20 -28.29 -30.74
CA GLN A 498 -18.80 -28.68 -29.40
C GLN A 498 -18.27 -27.48 -28.62
N SER A 499 -18.58 -27.43 -27.32
CA SER A 499 -18.00 -26.45 -26.40
C SER A 499 -16.48 -26.63 -26.32
N ALA A 500 -15.74 -25.54 -26.35
CA ALA A 500 -14.29 -25.48 -26.17
C ALA A 500 -13.96 -25.17 -24.70
N PRO A 501 -12.96 -25.84 -24.10
CA PRO A 501 -12.57 -25.58 -22.72
C PRO A 501 -11.93 -24.20 -22.54
N VAL A 502 -12.07 -23.66 -21.33
CA VAL A 502 -11.54 -22.35 -20.93
C VAL A 502 -10.56 -22.46 -19.77
N ILE A 503 -9.75 -21.42 -19.59
CA ILE A 503 -8.97 -21.20 -18.37
C ILE A 503 -9.68 -20.15 -17.52
N ALA A 504 -9.98 -20.47 -16.27
CA ALA A 504 -10.61 -19.55 -15.32
C ALA A 504 -9.61 -19.15 -14.22
N VAL A 505 -9.47 -17.86 -13.94
CA VAL A 505 -8.56 -17.32 -12.93
C VAL A 505 -9.34 -16.47 -11.94
N LEU A 506 -9.25 -16.76 -10.64
CA LEU A 506 -9.78 -15.93 -9.57
C LEU A 506 -8.68 -15.01 -9.03
N ALA A 507 -8.86 -13.69 -9.20
CA ALA A 507 -7.91 -12.67 -8.76
C ALA A 507 -8.42 -11.89 -7.51
N ASN A 508 -9.20 -12.55 -6.66
CA ASN A 508 -9.92 -11.95 -5.54
C ASN A 508 -9.90 -12.91 -4.32
N ASP A 509 -9.73 -12.38 -3.12
CA ASP A 509 -9.61 -13.11 -1.85
C ASP A 509 -10.94 -13.25 -1.09
N ASN A 510 -12.05 -12.75 -1.64
CA ASN A 510 -13.36 -12.81 -1.03
C ASN A 510 -13.95 -14.23 -1.07
N ASP A 511 -14.27 -14.77 0.11
CA ASP A 511 -14.80 -16.13 0.25
C ASP A 511 -16.09 -16.39 -0.56
N ALA A 512 -17.02 -15.42 -0.62
CA ALA A 512 -18.27 -15.61 -1.36
C ALA A 512 -18.06 -15.64 -2.87
N LEU A 513 -17.07 -14.88 -3.38
CA LEU A 513 -16.64 -14.99 -4.77
C LEU A 513 -15.88 -16.29 -5.02
N GLY A 514 -15.07 -16.75 -4.05
CA GLY A 514 -14.44 -18.08 -4.07
C GLY A 514 -15.45 -19.22 -4.19
N ASP A 515 -16.53 -19.17 -3.41
CA ASP A 515 -17.66 -20.11 -3.48
C ASP A 515 -18.30 -20.12 -4.87
N ALA A 516 -18.65 -18.93 -5.39
CA ALA A 516 -19.25 -18.78 -6.70
C ALA A 516 -18.33 -19.26 -7.83
N PHE A 517 -17.02 -18.95 -7.72
CA PHE A 517 -16.00 -19.39 -8.66
C PHE A 517 -15.85 -20.90 -8.67
N ALA A 518 -15.71 -21.54 -7.49
CA ALA A 518 -15.64 -22.99 -7.38
C ALA A 518 -16.86 -23.66 -8.03
N ASN A 519 -18.07 -23.20 -7.70
CA ASN A 519 -19.30 -23.76 -8.27
C ASN A 519 -19.36 -23.60 -9.79
N LYS A 520 -18.92 -22.46 -10.33
CA LYS A 520 -18.86 -22.25 -11.77
C LYS A 520 -17.86 -23.19 -12.44
N VAL A 521 -16.65 -23.29 -11.90
CA VAL A 521 -15.60 -24.18 -12.43
C VAL A 521 -16.07 -25.62 -12.45
N ILE A 522 -16.71 -26.10 -11.39
CA ILE A 522 -17.29 -27.46 -11.31
C ILE A 522 -18.38 -27.67 -12.36
N ALA A 523 -19.24 -26.67 -12.59
CA ALA A 523 -20.27 -26.77 -13.63
C ALA A 523 -19.64 -26.87 -15.03
N LEU A 524 -18.62 -26.06 -15.32
CA LEU A 524 -17.91 -26.06 -16.60
C LEU A 524 -17.16 -27.37 -16.84
N SER A 525 -16.50 -27.94 -15.82
CA SER A 525 -15.75 -29.19 -15.96
C SER A 525 -16.64 -30.41 -16.20
N LYS A 526 -17.92 -30.34 -15.81
CA LYS A 526 -18.94 -31.35 -16.13
C LYS A 526 -19.45 -31.26 -17.57
N GLU A 527 -19.37 -30.07 -18.18
CA GLU A 527 -19.84 -29.84 -19.55
C GLU A 527 -18.76 -30.16 -20.59
N VAL A 528 -17.51 -29.79 -20.33
CA VAL A 528 -16.39 -30.03 -21.25
C VAL A 528 -15.13 -30.45 -20.51
N GLN A 529 -14.44 -31.47 -21.05
CA GLN A 529 -13.13 -31.87 -20.54
C GLN A 529 -12.05 -30.83 -20.86
N GLY A 530 -11.10 -30.66 -19.95
CA GLY A 530 -9.93 -29.80 -20.16
C GLY A 530 -10.09 -28.36 -19.68
N VAL A 531 -11.17 -28.03 -18.95
CA VAL A 531 -11.27 -26.79 -18.16
C VAL A 531 -10.12 -26.75 -17.17
N LYS A 532 -9.46 -25.60 -17.05
CA LYS A 532 -8.39 -25.38 -16.07
C LYS A 532 -8.73 -24.18 -15.20
N ALA A 533 -8.46 -24.29 -13.90
CA ALA A 533 -8.77 -23.22 -12.96
C ALA A 533 -7.56 -22.82 -12.11
N PHE A 534 -7.46 -21.53 -11.82
CA PHE A 534 -6.40 -20.92 -11.02
C PHE A 534 -7.00 -19.93 -10.03
N SER A 535 -6.40 -19.79 -8.84
CA SER A 535 -6.79 -18.77 -7.88
C SER A 535 -5.56 -18.17 -7.19
N MET A 536 -5.47 -16.84 -7.17
CA MET A 536 -4.44 -16.12 -6.42
C MET A 536 -4.48 -16.41 -4.93
N TYR A 537 -5.65 -16.78 -4.40
CA TYR A 537 -5.86 -16.95 -2.97
C TYR A 537 -6.56 -18.26 -2.67
N TYR A 538 -6.43 -18.71 -1.44
CA TYR A 538 -7.23 -19.79 -0.88
C TYR A 538 -8.66 -19.34 -0.63
N SER A 539 -9.60 -20.26 -0.84
CA SER A 539 -10.97 -20.15 -0.35
C SER A 539 -11.36 -21.45 0.39
N PRO A 540 -12.09 -21.38 1.52
CA PRO A 540 -12.49 -22.56 2.29
C PRO A 540 -13.25 -23.62 1.48
N VAL A 541 -13.97 -23.23 0.42
CA VAL A 541 -14.68 -24.18 -0.44
C VAL A 541 -13.75 -25.10 -1.23
N PHE A 542 -12.51 -24.67 -1.50
CA PHE A 542 -11.57 -25.46 -2.30
C PHE A 542 -11.19 -26.77 -1.60
N GLU A 543 -11.07 -26.74 -0.27
CA GLU A 543 -10.82 -27.95 0.54
C GLU A 543 -12.10 -28.77 0.78
N LYS A 544 -13.28 -28.15 0.68
CA LYS A 544 -14.56 -28.87 0.83
C LYS A 544 -15.00 -29.60 -0.44
N LYS A 545 -14.47 -29.21 -1.60
CA LYS A 545 -14.88 -29.72 -2.92
C LYS A 545 -13.69 -30.23 -3.75
N VAL A 546 -12.72 -30.88 -3.08
CA VAL A 546 -11.49 -31.33 -3.72
C VAL A 546 -11.76 -32.23 -4.93
N ASP A 547 -12.62 -33.23 -4.78
CA ASP A 547 -12.89 -34.24 -5.83
C ASP A 547 -13.56 -33.63 -7.09
N ASP A 548 -14.47 -32.67 -6.91
CA ASP A 548 -15.12 -32.00 -8.05
C ASP A 548 -14.16 -30.99 -8.72
N LEU A 549 -13.35 -30.27 -7.93
CA LEU A 549 -12.43 -29.23 -8.42
C LEU A 549 -11.15 -29.82 -9.03
N SER A 550 -10.77 -31.04 -8.64
CA SER A 550 -9.64 -31.75 -9.25
C SER A 550 -9.87 -32.04 -10.73
N GLN A 551 -11.13 -32.23 -11.15
CA GLN A 551 -11.51 -32.39 -12.56
C GLN A 551 -11.16 -31.17 -13.42
N ALA A 552 -11.02 -29.99 -12.80
CA ALA A 552 -10.58 -28.75 -13.45
C ALA A 552 -9.10 -28.41 -13.15
N ASN A 553 -8.34 -29.35 -12.58
CA ASN A 553 -6.95 -29.15 -12.14
C ASN A 553 -6.76 -27.85 -11.35
N LEU A 554 -7.68 -27.52 -10.43
CA LEU A 554 -7.63 -26.23 -9.73
C LEU A 554 -6.27 -26.06 -9.03
N VAL A 555 -5.58 -24.97 -9.38
CA VAL A 555 -4.37 -24.52 -8.70
C VAL A 555 -4.68 -23.27 -7.89
N TYR A 556 -4.29 -23.23 -6.62
CA TYR A 556 -4.44 -22.03 -5.80
C TYR A 556 -3.24 -21.77 -4.90
N LEU A 557 -3.05 -20.51 -4.52
CA LEU A 557 -1.95 -20.10 -3.66
C LEU A 557 -2.42 -19.85 -2.22
N MET A 558 -1.53 -20.08 -1.27
CA MET A 558 -1.70 -19.73 0.14
C MET A 558 -0.36 -19.53 0.81
N ASP A 559 -0.23 -18.49 1.65
CA ASP A 559 0.94 -18.24 2.49
C ASP A 559 0.96 -19.13 3.75
N ARG A 560 -0.22 -19.53 4.24
CA ARG A 560 -0.41 -20.18 5.53
C ARG A 560 -1.13 -21.52 5.38
N LYS A 561 -0.44 -22.61 5.77
CA LYS A 561 -1.01 -23.96 5.89
C LYS A 561 -0.31 -24.71 7.01
N ILE A 562 -1.09 -25.24 7.95
CA ILE A 562 -0.56 -26.11 9.00
C ILE A 562 -0.43 -27.51 8.44
N ASN A 563 0.76 -28.10 8.54
CA ASN A 563 0.96 -29.52 8.28
C ASN A 563 0.51 -30.32 9.52
N THR A 564 -0.70 -30.88 9.47
CA THR A 564 -1.27 -31.60 10.62
C THR A 564 -0.58 -32.91 10.94
N ASP A 565 0.29 -33.41 10.05
CA ASP A 565 1.00 -34.68 10.24
C ASP A 565 2.40 -34.50 10.86
N GLY A 566 2.96 -33.29 10.75
CA GLY A 566 4.31 -32.96 11.21
C GLY A 566 4.46 -33.01 12.73
N SER A 567 5.60 -33.52 13.19
CA SER A 567 5.90 -33.66 14.63
C SER A 567 6.03 -32.30 15.32
N PHE A 568 6.64 -31.32 14.64
CA PHE A 568 6.76 -29.96 15.14
C PHE A 568 5.39 -29.30 15.32
N GLU A 569 4.53 -29.34 14.30
CA GLU A 569 3.19 -28.76 14.33
C GLU A 569 2.33 -29.41 15.42
N LYS A 570 2.36 -30.75 15.53
CA LYS A 570 1.68 -31.49 16.60
C LYS A 570 2.17 -31.04 17.98
N GLU A 571 3.48 -30.88 18.18
CA GLU A 571 4.07 -30.39 19.42
C GLU A 571 3.52 -29.01 19.79
N ILE A 572 3.55 -28.06 18.86
CA ILE A 572 3.12 -26.67 19.09
C ILE A 572 1.61 -26.59 19.34
N LEU A 573 0.79 -27.31 18.55
CA LEU A 573 -0.66 -27.36 18.73
C LEU A 573 -1.04 -27.98 20.08
N ALA A 574 -0.37 -29.04 20.50
CA ALA A 574 -0.57 -29.66 21.81
C ALA A 574 -0.17 -28.72 22.95
N ALA A 575 0.98 -28.06 22.83
CA ALA A 575 1.45 -27.09 23.82
C ALA A 575 0.48 -25.90 23.96
N TYR A 576 -0.02 -25.37 22.84
CA TYR A 576 -1.01 -24.30 22.85
C TYR A 576 -2.33 -24.75 23.50
N LYS A 577 -2.85 -25.93 23.12
CA LYS A 577 -4.07 -26.50 23.68
C LYS A 577 -3.93 -26.77 25.18
N SER A 578 -2.80 -27.30 25.62
CA SER A 578 -2.51 -27.54 27.04
C SER A 578 -2.49 -26.25 27.85
N LYS A 579 -1.95 -25.17 27.29
CA LYS A 579 -1.79 -23.90 28.00
C LYS A 579 -3.04 -23.03 28.02
N TYR A 580 -3.82 -23.04 26.93
CA TYR A 580 -4.95 -22.12 26.74
C TYR A 580 -6.31 -22.82 26.64
N CYS A 581 -6.34 -24.16 26.76
CA CYS A 581 -7.55 -24.99 26.68
C CYS A 581 -8.36 -24.80 25.39
N LYS A 582 -7.72 -24.35 24.30
CA LYS A 582 -8.35 -24.11 22.99
C LYS A 582 -7.36 -24.28 21.85
N THR A 583 -7.87 -24.49 20.64
CA THR A 583 -7.06 -24.45 19.41
C THR A 583 -6.60 -23.01 19.14
N PRO A 584 -5.37 -22.78 18.64
CA PRO A 584 -4.91 -21.41 18.35
C PRO A 584 -5.77 -20.75 17.27
N PRO A 585 -6.30 -19.54 17.50
CA PRO A 585 -6.93 -18.74 16.46
C PRO A 585 -5.88 -18.23 15.46
N ARG A 586 -6.35 -17.71 14.32
CA ARG A 586 -5.49 -17.22 13.22
C ARG A 586 -4.35 -16.30 13.71
N TYR A 587 -4.67 -15.29 14.51
CA TYR A 587 -3.65 -14.34 14.96
C TYR A 587 -2.67 -14.92 15.97
N ALA A 588 -3.05 -15.96 16.72
CA ALA A 588 -2.11 -16.70 17.56
C ALA A 588 -1.13 -17.54 16.73
N ILE A 589 -1.57 -18.12 15.61
CA ILE A 589 -0.67 -18.79 14.68
C ILE A 589 0.35 -17.78 14.12
N VAL A 590 -0.12 -16.61 13.66
CA VAL A 590 0.77 -15.55 13.16
C VAL A 590 1.74 -15.06 14.24
N GLY A 591 1.26 -14.84 15.46
CA GLY A 591 2.10 -14.43 16.58
C GLY A 591 3.17 -15.45 16.93
N PHE A 592 2.84 -16.75 16.89
CA PHE A 592 3.83 -17.81 17.07
C PHE A 592 4.85 -17.82 15.93
N ASP A 593 4.38 -17.84 14.67
CA ASP A 593 5.24 -17.94 13.49
C ASP A 593 6.22 -16.78 13.38
N VAL A 594 5.72 -15.54 13.46
CA VAL A 594 6.56 -14.34 13.34
C VAL A 594 7.59 -14.28 14.44
N VAL A 595 7.19 -14.49 15.70
CA VAL A 595 8.11 -14.38 16.83
C VAL A 595 9.11 -15.54 16.82
N ASN A 596 8.67 -16.78 16.57
CA ASN A 596 9.57 -17.92 16.53
C ASN A 596 10.58 -17.82 15.38
N ASP A 597 10.17 -17.38 14.19
CA ASP A 597 11.07 -17.17 13.05
C ASP A 597 12.12 -16.11 13.35
N MET A 598 11.73 -14.95 13.89
CA MET A 598 12.69 -13.90 14.22
C MET A 598 13.66 -14.30 15.32
N LEU A 599 13.18 -14.97 16.38
CA LEU A 599 14.03 -15.45 17.47
C LEU A 599 15.03 -16.53 17.01
N THR A 600 14.61 -17.42 16.10
CA THR A 600 15.47 -18.50 15.59
C THR A 600 16.44 -18.03 14.49
N ARG A 601 16.13 -16.94 13.78
CA ARG A 601 17.07 -16.26 12.88
C ARG A 601 18.16 -15.52 13.64
N GLU A 602 17.92 -15.10 14.87
CA GLU A 602 18.96 -14.47 15.65
C GLU A 602 20.06 -15.48 16.00
N ASN A 603 21.27 -15.22 15.51
CA ASN A 603 22.43 -16.07 15.75
C ASN A 603 23.25 -15.57 16.96
N LYS A 604 24.22 -16.37 17.43
CA LYS A 604 25.10 -16.00 18.56
C LYS A 604 25.91 -14.72 18.32
N LYS A 605 26.04 -14.25 17.08
CA LYS A 605 26.78 -13.03 16.70
C LYS A 605 25.87 -11.80 16.63
N GLY A 606 24.56 -11.96 16.78
CA GLY A 606 23.62 -10.85 16.71
C GLY A 606 23.26 -10.39 15.29
N GLU A 607 23.44 -11.25 14.28
CA GLU A 607 23.42 -10.86 12.87
C GLU A 607 22.14 -11.33 12.16
N ILE A 608 20.95 -10.94 12.65
CA ILE A 608 19.65 -11.36 12.09
C ILE A 608 19.55 -11.16 10.57
N PHE A 609 20.02 -10.02 10.05
CA PHE A 609 19.93 -9.71 8.61
C PHE A 609 20.76 -10.64 7.74
N LYS A 610 21.83 -11.25 8.27
CA LYS A 610 22.61 -12.27 7.54
C LYS A 610 21.88 -13.61 7.43
N GLN A 611 20.84 -13.82 8.23
CA GLN A 611 20.03 -15.04 8.24
C GLN A 611 18.72 -14.91 7.45
N MET A 612 18.40 -13.73 6.91
CA MET A 612 17.09 -13.47 6.27
C MET A 612 16.84 -14.29 5.01
N ASN A 613 17.88 -14.57 4.21
CA ASN A 613 17.73 -15.35 2.98
C ASN A 613 17.47 -16.85 3.22
N LYS A 614 17.53 -17.34 4.47
CA LYS A 614 17.21 -18.73 4.79
C LYS A 614 15.71 -18.95 4.70
N VAL A 615 15.28 -19.82 3.79
CA VAL A 615 13.88 -20.26 3.71
C VAL A 615 13.55 -21.11 4.94
N GLN A 616 12.44 -20.79 5.61
CA GLN A 616 11.96 -21.53 6.77
C GLN A 616 10.44 -21.67 6.70
N THR A 617 9.91 -22.70 7.34
CA THR A 617 8.47 -22.85 7.56
C THR A 617 8.25 -23.03 9.05
N GLN A 618 7.37 -22.21 9.61
CA GLN A 618 6.97 -22.30 11.01
C GLN A 618 5.68 -23.13 11.12
N LEU A 619 4.80 -22.87 12.09
CA LEU A 619 3.58 -23.63 12.29
C LEU A 619 2.66 -23.59 11.06
N ALA A 620 2.52 -22.43 10.42
CA ALA A 620 1.73 -22.30 9.19
C ALA A 620 2.43 -21.52 8.08
N THR A 621 3.18 -20.49 8.43
CA THR A 621 3.73 -19.51 7.48
C THR A 621 5.03 -20.02 6.87
N LYS A 622 5.13 -19.92 5.54
CA LYS A 622 6.41 -20.09 4.84
C LYS A 622 7.10 -18.73 4.77
N PHE A 623 8.32 -18.64 5.29
CA PHE A 623 9.16 -17.45 5.25
C PHE A 623 10.28 -17.61 4.23
N GLU A 624 10.26 -16.75 3.22
CA GLU A 624 11.24 -16.65 2.15
C GLU A 624 11.47 -15.16 1.87
N PHE A 625 12.33 -14.54 2.67
CA PHE A 625 12.54 -13.10 2.59
C PHE A 625 13.49 -12.73 1.45
N VAL A 626 13.07 -11.77 0.64
CA VAL A 626 13.87 -11.15 -0.41
C VAL A 626 13.97 -9.66 -0.16
N LYS A 627 15.07 -9.02 -0.60
CA LYS A 627 15.12 -7.56 -0.58
C LYS A 627 14.23 -7.00 -1.67
N SER A 628 13.40 -6.02 -1.31
CA SER A 628 12.59 -5.26 -2.26
C SER A 628 13.44 -4.45 -3.26
N LYS A 629 14.60 -3.96 -2.82
CA LYS A 629 15.63 -3.31 -3.64
C LYS A 629 16.95 -3.21 -2.86
N ALA A 630 17.97 -2.67 -3.51
CA ALA A 630 19.18 -2.20 -2.84
C ALA A 630 18.82 -1.27 -1.66
N ASN A 631 19.33 -1.58 -0.46
CA ASN A 631 18.97 -0.89 0.79
C ASN A 631 17.46 -0.81 1.11
N GLY A 632 16.64 -1.65 0.48
CA GLY A 632 15.22 -1.74 0.76
C GLY A 632 14.89 -2.72 1.89
N ALA A 633 13.61 -2.77 2.23
CA ALA A 633 13.07 -3.72 3.20
C ALA A 633 13.24 -5.17 2.73
N TYR A 634 13.35 -6.09 3.68
CA TYR A 634 13.12 -7.51 3.44
C TYR A 634 11.62 -7.76 3.39
N VAL A 635 11.13 -8.40 2.33
CA VAL A 635 9.72 -8.70 2.12
C VAL A 635 9.59 -10.21 1.96
N ASN A 636 8.64 -10.80 2.68
CA ASN A 636 8.33 -12.21 2.50
C ASN A 636 7.77 -12.44 1.09
N ALA A 637 8.38 -13.36 0.35
CA ALA A 637 7.89 -13.88 -0.91
C ALA A 637 7.42 -15.35 -0.77
N GLY A 638 7.34 -15.85 0.47
CA GLY A 638 6.96 -17.20 0.77
C GLY A 638 5.47 -17.46 0.56
N TYR A 639 5.18 -18.46 -0.27
CA TYR A 639 3.85 -19.02 -0.46
C TYR A 639 3.93 -20.51 -0.82
N ARG A 640 2.77 -21.17 -0.83
CA ARG A 640 2.59 -22.54 -1.30
C ARG A 640 1.67 -22.54 -2.52
N VAL A 641 2.02 -23.40 -3.48
CA VAL A 641 1.16 -23.71 -4.62
C VAL A 641 0.46 -25.03 -4.31
N ILE A 642 -0.85 -25.02 -4.21
CA ILE A 642 -1.66 -26.22 -4.05
C ILE A 642 -2.25 -26.58 -5.40
N ARG A 643 -2.07 -27.83 -5.82
CA ARG A 643 -2.60 -28.36 -7.08
C ARG A 643 -3.56 -29.49 -6.74
N LEU A 644 -4.82 -29.35 -7.13
CA LEU A 644 -5.79 -30.43 -7.06
C LEU A 644 -5.66 -31.25 -8.34
N VAL A 645 -5.42 -32.54 -8.22
CA VAL A 645 -5.23 -33.47 -9.34
C VAL A 645 -6.31 -34.57 -9.29
N PRO A 646 -6.86 -35.00 -10.44
CA PRO A 646 -7.93 -36.00 -10.52
C PRO A 646 -7.63 -37.32 -9.82
#